data_AF-A0A537D9Q3-F1
#
_entry.id   AF-A0A537D9Q3-F1
#
_cell.length_a   1.000
_cell.length_b   1.000
_cell.length_c   1.000
_cell.angle_alpha   90.00
_cell.angle_beta   90.00
_cell.angle_gamma   90.00
#
_symmetry.space_group_name_H-M   'P 1'
#
loop_
_entity.id
_entity.type
_entity.pdbx_description
1 polymer ?
#
loop_
_entity_poly.entity_id
_entity_poly.type
_entity_poly.pdbx_seq_one_letter_code
_entity_poly.pdbx_strand_id
1 'polypeptide(L)'
;MVPTGLTASAVSSSQINLSWTASSDNVGVSGYRVYRNGSQIATTGATSFANTGLSPSTTYSYTVAAYDAAGNLSAQSSSASATTPAPPDTTPPAVTINQAAGQADPTSSSPINFTAVFSEPVSGFSGAGVTISGTAGGTKTVTVSGGPSTYTVAVSGMSTDGTVIASIAVGVAQDAAGNLNTASTSTDNSVTFDATPPSVTINQAAGQADPTSSSPINFTAVFSEPVSGFSSAGVTLSGTAGGTKTAAVSGGPSTYSVAVSGMTTAGTVLASIAAGVASDAAGNGNTASTSTDNSVSFTPSDTTPPTVTINQAAGQADPTSSSPINFTAVFSKPISGFTSAGITLSGTAGGIKTATVSGGPTIYTVAVSGMTSSGTVLASIPAGVASDAAGNLNTASTSTDNSVTFTPVSPIVLENQQPGSGNWRMWLHNIPPADDVNKQIKGYASATSVNKGESITFYVTVNPAQQYTMDVYRMGWYQGLGGRLMQSIGPLQGVAQPACPVDATTGLTECNWTASYTLAVPPNWTSGVFVVMLTNAQGYQNYITFVVRDDARVADIMFQQAVNTYQAYSNYPDDNATGKSLYDFNSYGANTVTGTPRAAKVSWNRPYADYGAGQFFQWEFYFIRWLESSGYDVKYSTDLDTHENGVRLLNSKAFLSVGHNEYWSKPMYDGVQQARDAGIHLGFFGADAVFWQVRFEPSPLSGAADRVMVCYKNSPDGHSPDPVQGPTTTVLWRDPPVNRPEQQLVGVQFSGSIDVKTPNSPYVVQNSSSWVYAGTGLADGDSIPKIVGYEMDSSMSNFPLPASVAGTYQVLSQSPFVDSYSRTTMIANSSIYQAPSGAWVFGAGTTSWAWGLSDDGDGYMDPRIQRITANVLNRFGVSPPP
;
A
#
# COMPACT_ATOMS: atom_id res chain seq x y z
N MET A 1 24.80 60.38 146.57
CA MET A 1 23.46 60.47 145.93
C MET A 1 23.49 59.84 144.53
N VAL A 2 22.32 59.51 143.96
CA VAL A 2 22.18 58.94 142.58
C VAL A 2 22.36 60.04 141.52
N PRO A 3 23.10 59.81 140.41
CA PRO A 3 23.21 60.76 139.30
C PRO A 3 21.86 61.03 138.63
N THR A 4 21.60 62.28 138.28
CA THR A 4 20.36 62.70 137.60
C THR A 4 20.66 63.37 136.26
N GLY A 5 19.64 63.57 135.42
CA GLY A 5 19.78 64.32 134.17
C GLY A 5 20.59 63.64 133.07
N LEU A 6 20.64 62.30 133.02
CA LEU A 6 21.33 61.57 131.94
C LEU A 6 20.62 61.77 130.59
N THR A 7 21.38 62.13 129.55
CA THR A 7 20.94 62.25 128.16
C THR A 7 21.85 61.48 127.21
N ALA A 8 21.30 61.00 126.09
CA ALA A 8 22.04 60.33 125.02
C ALA A 8 21.69 60.95 123.65
N SER A 9 22.68 61.20 122.79
CA SER A 9 22.48 61.76 121.43
C SER A 9 23.40 61.11 120.40
N ALA A 10 22.83 60.64 119.28
CA ALA A 10 23.58 60.04 118.17
C ALA A 10 24.16 61.14 117.26
N VAL A 11 25.45 61.04 116.95
CA VAL A 11 26.18 62.04 116.14
C VAL A 11 26.66 61.51 114.79
N SER A 12 26.73 60.20 114.62
CA SER A 12 27.01 59.55 113.33
C SER A 12 26.41 58.15 113.34
N SER A 13 26.49 57.45 112.20
CA SER A 13 26.08 56.05 112.09
C SER A 13 26.82 55.11 113.06
N SER A 14 27.86 55.57 113.78
CA SER A 14 28.66 54.74 114.69
C SER A 14 29.00 55.36 116.05
N GLN A 15 28.37 56.47 116.46
CA GLN A 15 28.69 57.13 117.74
C GLN A 15 27.48 57.77 118.42
N ILE A 16 27.36 57.57 119.74
CA ILE A 16 26.41 58.23 120.65
C ILE A 16 27.16 58.87 121.81
N ASN A 17 26.86 60.14 122.11
CA ASN A 17 27.43 60.87 123.23
C ASN A 17 26.44 60.96 124.41
N LEU A 18 26.95 60.84 125.63
CA LEU A 18 26.22 60.87 126.90
C LEU A 18 26.67 62.02 127.79
N SER A 19 25.75 62.59 128.56
CA SER A 19 26.02 63.58 129.61
C SER A 19 25.01 63.46 130.75
N TRP A 20 25.43 63.74 131.99
CA TRP A 20 24.57 63.72 133.19
C TRP A 20 24.99 64.80 134.20
N THR A 21 24.19 64.99 135.25
CA THR A 21 24.47 65.94 136.35
C THR A 21 25.26 65.25 137.48
N ALA A 22 26.23 65.96 138.07
CA ALA A 22 27.07 65.43 139.14
C ALA A 22 26.26 65.08 140.41
N SER A 23 26.65 64.02 141.11
CA SER A 23 26.11 63.60 142.41
C SER A 23 26.87 64.24 143.58
N SER A 24 26.19 64.48 144.70
CA SER A 24 26.80 64.91 145.98
C SER A 24 26.84 63.77 147.01
N ASP A 25 27.79 63.86 147.95
CA ASP A 25 27.96 62.95 149.08
C ASP A 25 28.53 63.71 150.30
N ASN A 26 28.35 63.21 151.52
CA ASN A 26 28.79 63.90 152.75
C ASN A 26 30.33 63.86 152.96
N VAL A 27 31.05 63.00 152.25
CA VAL A 27 32.53 62.95 152.23
C VAL A 27 33.10 63.21 150.83
N GLY A 28 32.40 62.78 149.77
CA GLY A 28 32.68 63.19 148.38
C GLY A 28 32.57 62.04 147.36
N VAL A 29 32.11 62.33 146.14
CA VAL A 29 31.98 61.34 145.05
C VAL A 29 33.31 61.17 144.30
N SER A 30 33.80 59.93 144.18
CA SER A 30 35.07 59.60 143.50
C SER A 30 34.94 59.32 142.01
N GLY A 31 33.74 59.02 141.51
CA GLY A 31 33.50 58.88 140.07
C GLY A 31 32.16 58.25 139.72
N TYR A 32 31.98 57.96 138.44
CA TYR A 32 30.76 57.39 137.86
C TYR A 32 31.05 56.12 137.05
N ARG A 33 30.18 55.13 137.17
CA ARG A 33 30.16 53.95 136.30
C ARG A 33 29.05 54.11 135.28
N VAL A 34 29.40 54.00 134.00
CA VAL A 34 28.48 54.12 132.87
C VAL A 34 28.14 52.72 132.38
N TYR A 35 26.84 52.47 132.23
CA TYR A 35 26.29 51.20 131.77
C TYR A 35 25.62 51.40 130.42
N ARG A 36 25.80 50.45 129.51
CA ARG A 36 25.09 50.34 128.24
C ARG A 36 24.32 49.03 128.22
N ASN A 37 23.02 49.12 128.03
CA ASN A 37 22.09 47.99 128.05
C ASN A 37 22.27 47.12 129.30
N GLY A 38 22.45 47.77 130.46
CA GLY A 38 22.60 47.11 131.77
C GLY A 38 24.02 46.65 132.13
N SER A 39 24.96 46.60 131.18
CA SER A 39 26.35 46.18 131.44
C SER A 39 27.30 47.36 131.54
N GLN A 40 28.24 47.33 132.48
CA GLN A 40 29.18 48.44 132.67
C GLN A 40 30.13 48.52 131.49
N ILE A 41 30.18 49.67 130.83
CA ILE A 41 31.07 49.90 129.68
C ILE A 41 32.24 50.83 130.02
N ALA A 42 32.12 51.63 131.06
CA ALA A 42 33.19 52.53 131.48
C ALA A 42 33.08 52.95 132.94
N THR A 43 34.19 53.44 133.48
CA THR A 43 34.24 54.24 134.72
C THR A 43 34.89 55.58 134.37
N THR A 44 34.33 56.69 134.81
CA THR A 44 34.84 58.03 134.51
C THR A 44 34.68 58.96 135.71
N GLY A 45 35.63 59.87 135.92
CA GLY A 45 35.47 60.97 136.88
C GLY A 45 34.65 62.13 136.33
N ALA A 46 34.45 62.21 135.01
CA ALA A 46 33.68 63.26 134.35
C ALA A 46 32.17 62.94 134.34
N THR A 47 31.35 63.95 134.06
CA THR A 47 29.89 63.79 133.93
C THR A 47 29.41 63.63 132.48
N SER A 48 30.29 63.14 131.60
CA SER A 48 30.01 62.87 130.19
C SER A 48 30.83 61.69 129.65
N PHE A 49 30.33 61.04 128.61
CA PHE A 49 30.99 59.90 127.96
C PHE A 49 30.64 59.80 126.46
N ALA A 50 31.64 59.65 125.58
CA ALA A 50 31.43 59.41 124.15
C ALA A 50 31.54 57.92 123.84
N ASN A 51 30.45 57.30 123.40
CA ASN A 51 30.39 55.88 123.06
C ASN A 51 30.50 55.70 121.53
N THR A 52 31.70 55.39 121.05
CA THR A 52 32.03 55.14 119.63
C THR A 52 32.01 53.64 119.28
N GLY A 53 32.10 53.33 117.98
CA GLY A 53 32.17 51.95 117.48
C GLY A 53 30.81 51.23 117.43
N LEU A 54 29.73 51.99 117.28
CA LEU A 54 28.36 51.47 117.21
C LEU A 54 27.99 51.02 115.80
N SER A 55 27.03 50.10 115.72
CA SER A 55 26.44 49.70 114.44
C SER A 55 25.47 50.78 113.96
N PRO A 56 25.42 51.09 112.64
CA PRO A 56 24.40 51.94 112.04
C PRO A 56 22.98 51.45 112.35
N SER A 57 21.99 52.37 112.31
CA SER A 57 20.57 52.06 112.49
C SER A 57 20.23 51.28 113.78
N THR A 58 21.01 51.46 114.85
CA THR A 58 20.90 50.65 116.08
C THR A 58 20.67 51.52 117.31
N THR A 59 19.67 51.20 118.12
CA THR A 59 19.34 51.91 119.38
C THR A 59 20.12 51.37 120.58
N TYR A 60 20.71 52.25 121.39
CA TYR A 60 21.42 51.90 122.63
C TYR A 60 20.84 52.66 123.83
N SER A 61 20.75 52.00 124.99
CA SER A 61 20.24 52.57 126.25
C SER A 61 21.32 52.60 127.33
N TYR A 62 21.36 53.66 128.15
CA TYR A 62 22.43 53.92 129.10
C TYR A 62 21.89 54.32 130.47
N THR A 63 22.61 53.93 131.53
CA THR A 63 22.39 54.37 132.91
C THR A 63 23.74 54.67 133.58
N VAL A 64 23.75 55.49 134.63
CA VAL A 64 24.99 55.86 135.34
C VAL A 64 24.81 55.77 136.86
N ALA A 65 25.79 55.22 137.57
CA ALA A 65 25.84 55.21 139.05
C ALA A 65 27.08 55.94 139.56
N ALA A 66 26.96 56.65 140.69
CA ALA A 66 28.09 57.28 141.38
C ALA A 66 28.72 56.32 142.39
N TYR A 67 30.01 56.47 142.67
CA TYR A 67 30.68 55.77 143.77
C TYR A 67 31.63 56.68 144.57
N ASP A 68 31.84 56.36 145.84
CA ASP A 68 32.76 57.07 146.75
C ASP A 68 34.13 56.38 146.90
N ALA A 69 35.04 56.98 147.69
CA ALA A 69 36.40 56.47 147.87
C ALA A 69 36.46 55.16 148.68
N ALA A 70 35.41 54.84 149.44
CA ALA A 70 35.26 53.56 150.13
C ALA A 70 34.66 52.47 149.23
N GLY A 71 34.24 52.83 148.01
CA GLY A 71 33.68 51.93 147.01
C GLY A 71 32.17 51.72 147.13
N ASN A 72 31.47 52.51 147.95
CA ASN A 72 30.01 52.43 148.03
C ASN A 72 29.39 52.97 146.75
N LEU A 73 28.36 52.29 146.23
CA LEU A 73 27.67 52.65 145.00
C LEU A 73 26.30 53.26 145.29
N SER A 74 25.95 54.31 144.56
CA SER A 74 24.55 54.75 144.46
C SER A 74 23.74 53.75 143.63
N ALA A 75 22.40 53.82 143.71
CA ALA A 75 21.57 53.26 142.65
C ALA A 75 21.91 53.91 141.29
N GLN A 76 21.59 53.22 140.19
CA GLN A 76 21.76 53.77 138.84
C GLN A 76 20.70 54.85 138.52
N SER A 77 21.07 55.80 137.67
CA SER A 77 20.17 56.83 137.14
C SER A 77 19.01 56.21 136.33
N SER A 78 17.99 57.02 136.05
CA SER A 78 17.04 56.71 134.96
C SER A 78 17.78 56.53 133.63
N SER A 79 17.26 55.69 132.75
CA SER A 79 17.90 55.39 131.47
C SER A 79 17.70 56.49 130.43
N ALA A 80 18.69 56.66 129.55
CA ALA A 80 18.59 57.48 128.33
C ALA A 80 19.02 56.66 127.11
N SER A 81 18.39 56.85 125.95
CA SER A 81 18.70 56.08 124.74
C SER A 81 18.76 56.93 123.46
N ALA A 82 19.52 56.49 122.46
CA ALA A 82 19.62 57.09 121.13
C ALA A 82 19.90 56.04 120.04
N THR A 83 19.56 56.35 118.77
CA THR A 83 19.72 55.47 117.59
C THR A 83 20.66 56.10 116.57
N THR A 84 21.63 55.35 116.08
CA THR A 84 22.54 55.77 114.99
C THR A 84 21.84 55.81 113.61
N PRO A 85 22.12 56.75 112.69
CA PRO A 85 21.56 56.78 111.32
C PRO A 85 22.22 55.78 110.34
N ALA A 86 21.67 55.66 109.12
CA ALA A 86 22.17 54.81 108.01
C ALA A 86 23.24 55.51 107.11
N PRO A 87 24.02 54.79 106.26
CA PRO A 87 24.97 55.38 105.31
C PRO A 87 24.33 55.88 103.99
N PRO A 88 24.94 56.84 103.26
CA PRO A 88 24.47 57.36 101.95
C PRO A 88 24.76 56.42 100.75
N ASP A 89 23.96 56.52 99.69
CA ASP A 89 24.08 55.79 98.40
C ASP A 89 24.94 56.55 97.37
N THR A 90 25.72 55.81 96.57
CA THR A 90 26.69 56.34 95.61
C THR A 90 26.75 55.53 94.29
N THR A 91 25.77 54.67 93.99
CA THR A 91 25.85 53.70 92.87
C THR A 91 25.12 54.19 91.62
N PRO A 92 25.79 54.34 90.46
CA PRO A 92 25.12 54.72 89.21
C PRO A 92 24.17 53.66 88.62
N PRO A 93 23.04 54.06 88.00
CA PRO A 93 22.15 53.13 87.29
C PRO A 93 22.78 52.61 85.99
N ALA A 94 22.73 51.29 85.76
CA ALA A 94 23.14 50.66 84.49
C ALA A 94 21.96 50.55 83.51
N VAL A 95 22.22 50.54 82.19
CA VAL A 95 21.16 50.44 81.16
C VAL A 95 21.50 49.42 80.05
N THR A 96 20.50 48.72 79.53
CA THR A 96 20.58 47.92 78.30
C THR A 96 19.65 48.48 77.23
N ILE A 97 19.97 48.30 75.93
CA ILE A 97 19.05 48.59 74.82
C ILE A 97 19.13 47.47 73.77
N ASN A 98 17.99 46.87 73.44
CA ASN A 98 17.90 45.79 72.44
C ASN A 98 16.69 45.98 71.52
N GLN A 99 16.63 45.29 70.38
CA GLN A 99 15.46 45.18 69.53
C GLN A 99 14.24 44.79 70.39
N ALA A 100 13.09 45.43 70.15
CA ALA A 100 11.87 45.11 70.87
C ALA A 100 11.36 43.72 70.51
N ALA A 101 10.84 42.99 71.50
CA ALA A 101 10.25 41.67 71.27
C ALA A 101 9.12 41.76 70.24
N GLY A 102 9.20 40.93 69.18
CA GLY A 102 8.22 40.89 68.10
C GLY A 102 8.48 41.89 66.96
N GLN A 103 9.54 42.69 67.02
CA GLN A 103 9.99 43.49 65.88
C GLN A 103 10.53 42.56 64.78
N ALA A 104 10.00 42.67 63.56
CA ALA A 104 10.52 41.93 62.42
C ALA A 104 11.91 42.46 62.03
N ASP A 105 12.81 41.54 61.66
CA ASP A 105 14.14 41.82 61.10
C ASP A 105 14.47 40.76 60.03
N PRO A 106 14.49 41.11 58.73
CA PRO A 106 14.26 42.44 58.16
C PRO A 106 12.80 42.92 58.24
N THR A 107 12.55 44.21 58.03
CA THR A 107 11.21 44.80 58.00
C THR A 107 11.09 45.95 57.00
N SER A 108 9.94 46.06 56.33
CA SER A 108 9.54 47.23 55.54
C SER A 108 8.75 48.26 56.38
N SER A 109 8.49 47.96 57.66
CA SER A 109 7.60 48.74 58.52
C SER A 109 8.34 49.80 59.34
N SER A 110 7.69 50.94 59.59
CA SER A 110 8.16 52.03 60.45
C SER A 110 7.04 52.42 61.45
N PRO A 111 7.35 52.69 62.74
CA PRO A 111 8.67 52.77 63.38
C PRO A 111 9.33 51.41 63.65
N ILE A 112 10.67 51.40 63.72
CA ILE A 112 11.48 50.31 64.28
C ILE A 112 11.59 50.52 65.79
N ASN A 113 11.25 49.50 66.59
CA ASN A 113 11.19 49.62 68.04
C ASN A 113 12.36 48.89 68.74
N PHE A 114 12.95 49.56 69.73
CA PHE A 114 13.92 49.02 70.68
C PHE A 114 13.37 49.13 72.12
N THR A 115 13.84 48.27 73.03
CA THR A 115 13.51 48.29 74.46
C THR A 115 14.76 48.64 75.26
N ALA A 116 14.67 49.68 76.09
CA ALA A 116 15.72 50.12 77.00
C ALA A 116 15.34 49.81 78.46
N VAL A 117 16.25 49.20 79.24
CA VAL A 117 15.99 48.79 80.63
C VAL A 117 17.09 49.30 81.55
N PHE A 118 16.74 50.09 82.56
CA PHE A 118 17.63 50.58 83.61
C PHE A 118 17.62 49.64 84.84
N SER A 119 18.74 49.53 85.56
CA SER A 119 18.88 48.68 86.75
C SER A 119 18.02 49.12 87.94
N GLU A 120 17.53 50.37 87.91
CA GLU A 120 16.66 50.98 88.90
C GLU A 120 15.85 52.14 88.26
N PRO A 121 14.82 52.67 88.94
CA PRO A 121 14.06 53.81 88.45
C PRO A 121 14.93 55.05 88.19
N VAL A 122 14.87 55.58 86.97
CA VAL A 122 15.58 56.81 86.59
C VAL A 122 14.62 57.92 86.15
N SER A 123 15.10 59.16 86.25
CA SER A 123 14.45 60.37 85.74
C SER A 123 15.33 61.05 84.68
N GLY A 124 14.72 61.81 83.76
CA GLY A 124 15.44 62.60 82.74
C GLY A 124 15.71 61.91 81.40
N PHE A 125 15.48 60.60 81.26
CA PHE A 125 15.70 59.89 79.99
C PHE A 125 14.70 60.34 78.90
N SER A 126 15.21 60.72 77.73
CA SER A 126 14.42 61.17 76.56
C SER A 126 15.11 60.78 75.25
N GLY A 127 14.44 61.00 74.11
CA GLY A 127 14.98 60.68 72.78
C GLY A 127 16.31 61.37 72.45
N ALA A 128 16.63 62.50 73.08
CA ALA A 128 17.93 63.16 72.92
C ALA A 128 19.10 62.33 73.48
N GLY A 129 18.84 61.39 74.40
CA GLY A 129 19.84 60.50 74.99
C GLY A 129 20.13 59.25 74.16
N VAL A 130 19.45 59.06 73.03
CA VAL A 130 19.62 57.90 72.13
C VAL A 130 20.37 58.31 70.87
N THR A 131 21.41 57.57 70.52
CA THR A 131 22.12 57.71 69.25
C THR A 131 21.69 56.61 68.29
N ILE A 132 21.40 56.98 67.04
CA ILE A 132 21.08 56.03 65.96
C ILE A 132 22.24 55.98 64.96
N SER A 133 22.73 54.78 64.66
CA SER A 133 23.71 54.47 63.63
C SER A 133 23.19 53.39 62.68
N GLY A 134 24.02 52.93 61.73
CA GLY A 134 23.65 51.94 60.70
C GLY A 134 23.64 52.52 59.29
N THR A 135 23.19 51.74 58.31
CA THR A 135 23.25 52.10 56.88
C THR A 135 21.93 52.60 56.29
N ALA A 136 20.79 52.43 56.96
CA ALA A 136 19.51 52.90 56.44
C ALA A 136 19.51 54.42 56.29
N GLY A 137 19.24 54.94 55.09
CA GLY A 137 19.21 56.38 54.79
C GLY A 137 18.02 57.12 55.42
N GLY A 138 18.05 58.46 55.40
CA GLY A 138 16.98 59.33 55.87
C GLY A 138 17.21 59.95 57.26
N THR A 139 16.49 61.04 57.55
CA THR A 139 16.58 61.75 58.84
C THR A 139 15.82 60.99 59.91
N LYS A 140 16.55 60.38 60.85
CA LYS A 140 15.97 59.55 61.91
C LYS A 140 15.36 60.39 63.02
N THR A 141 14.14 60.06 63.42
CA THR A 141 13.49 60.66 64.59
C THR A 141 13.31 59.61 65.68
N VAL A 142 13.73 59.92 66.91
CA VAL A 142 13.60 59.02 68.06
C VAL A 142 12.54 59.54 69.01
N THR A 143 11.58 58.67 69.35
CA THR A 143 10.62 58.91 70.43
C THR A 143 10.82 57.89 71.54
N VAL A 144 10.74 58.35 72.77
CA VAL A 144 10.92 57.52 73.98
C VAL A 144 9.66 57.59 74.81
N SER A 145 9.12 56.43 75.19
CA SER A 145 7.92 56.29 76.01
C SER A 145 8.10 55.19 77.05
N GLY A 146 7.39 55.27 78.18
CA GLY A 146 7.49 54.31 79.29
C GLY A 146 8.13 54.91 80.54
N GLY A 147 8.77 54.07 81.35
CA GLY A 147 9.45 54.44 82.60
C GLY A 147 8.72 53.96 83.88
N PRO A 148 9.37 54.08 85.05
CA PRO A 148 10.67 54.75 85.26
C PRO A 148 11.91 53.86 85.05
N SER A 149 11.76 52.54 84.86
CA SER A 149 12.88 51.60 84.67
C SER A 149 12.93 50.92 83.30
N THR A 150 11.85 50.94 82.51
CA THR A 150 11.79 50.32 81.17
C THR A 150 11.11 51.24 80.18
N TYR A 151 11.76 51.46 79.03
CA TYR A 151 11.34 52.40 78.01
C TYR A 151 11.32 51.74 76.62
N THR A 152 10.37 52.14 75.78
CA THR A 152 10.38 51.85 74.35
C THR A 152 11.03 53.02 73.61
N VAL A 153 11.97 52.70 72.73
CA VAL A 153 12.69 53.63 71.86
C VAL A 153 12.23 53.35 70.43
N ALA A 154 11.37 54.20 69.88
CA ALA A 154 10.83 54.04 68.54
C ALA A 154 11.56 54.97 67.55
N VAL A 155 12.12 54.38 66.48
CA VAL A 155 12.91 55.05 65.46
C VAL A 155 12.11 55.10 64.15
N SER A 156 11.85 56.30 63.64
CA SER A 156 11.17 56.55 62.35
C SER A 156 12.06 57.31 61.37
N GLY A 157 11.65 57.41 60.10
CA GLY A 157 12.33 58.23 59.08
C GLY A 157 13.35 57.50 58.21
N MET A 158 13.22 56.17 58.03
CA MET A 158 14.03 55.42 57.06
C MET A 158 13.55 55.74 55.64
N SER A 159 14.48 56.06 54.73
CA SER A 159 14.18 56.39 53.33
C SER A 159 14.82 55.45 52.31
N THR A 160 15.77 54.62 52.73
CA THR A 160 16.41 53.58 51.91
C THR A 160 16.71 52.38 52.78
N ASP A 161 16.86 51.22 52.15
CA ASP A 161 17.21 49.97 52.81
C ASP A 161 18.54 50.07 53.56
N GLY A 162 18.68 49.29 54.62
CA GLY A 162 19.89 49.23 55.44
C GLY A 162 19.59 48.99 56.92
N THR A 163 20.62 49.00 57.76
CA THR A 163 20.48 48.73 59.20
C THR A 163 20.16 49.98 60.00
N VAL A 164 19.38 49.82 61.07
CA VAL A 164 19.13 50.83 62.11
C VAL A 164 19.64 50.27 63.43
N ILE A 165 20.59 50.96 64.06
CA ILE A 165 21.27 50.54 65.29
C ILE A 165 21.07 51.59 66.38
N ALA A 166 20.56 51.22 67.56
CA ALA A 166 20.29 52.16 68.66
C ALA A 166 21.24 52.00 69.86
N SER A 167 21.70 53.11 70.44
CA SER A 167 22.53 53.12 71.67
C SER A 167 22.16 54.28 72.60
N ILE A 168 22.42 54.13 73.91
CA ILE A 168 22.15 55.16 74.93
C ILE A 168 23.48 55.63 75.53
N ALA A 169 23.68 56.95 75.59
CA ALA A 169 24.90 57.55 76.10
C ALA A 169 24.97 57.54 77.65
N VAL A 170 26.18 57.74 78.19
CA VAL A 170 26.40 57.97 79.62
C VAL A 170 25.78 59.30 80.06
N GLY A 171 25.18 59.33 81.24
CA GLY A 171 24.72 60.54 81.93
C GLY A 171 23.49 61.24 81.34
N VAL A 172 22.63 60.51 80.64
CA VAL A 172 21.38 61.01 80.06
C VAL A 172 20.15 60.80 80.97
N ALA A 173 20.32 60.09 82.09
CA ALA A 173 19.31 59.82 83.10
C ALA A 173 19.94 59.70 84.50
N GLN A 174 19.16 59.95 85.56
CA GLN A 174 19.63 59.94 86.94
C GLN A 174 18.68 59.22 87.91
N ASP A 175 19.21 58.60 88.96
CA ASP A 175 18.43 57.98 90.04
C ASP A 175 17.92 59.01 91.08
N ALA A 176 17.30 58.53 92.17
CA ALA A 176 16.80 59.39 93.25
C ALA A 176 17.89 60.00 94.14
N ALA A 177 19.09 59.39 94.20
CA ALA A 177 20.26 59.89 94.93
C ALA A 177 21.07 60.91 94.11
N GLY A 178 20.77 61.05 92.82
CA GLY A 178 21.42 61.96 91.88
C GLY A 178 22.57 61.34 91.09
N ASN A 179 22.75 60.01 91.13
CA ASN A 179 23.79 59.34 90.33
C ASN A 179 23.35 59.22 88.86
N LEU A 180 24.27 59.50 87.93
CA LEU A 180 24.04 59.51 86.47
C LEU A 180 24.26 58.13 85.83
N ASN A 181 23.44 57.72 84.85
CA ASN A 181 23.53 56.38 84.25
C ASN A 181 24.83 56.10 83.49
N THR A 182 25.23 54.82 83.42
CA THR A 182 26.30 54.35 82.51
C THR A 182 25.78 54.16 81.06
N ALA A 183 26.67 54.08 80.07
CA ALA A 183 26.29 53.86 78.67
C ALA A 183 25.63 52.47 78.47
N SER A 184 24.75 52.34 77.47
CA SER A 184 24.02 51.09 77.24
C SER A 184 24.90 49.93 76.80
N THR A 185 24.59 48.73 77.30
CA THR A 185 25.01 47.46 76.70
C THR A 185 23.87 46.84 75.87
N SER A 186 24.20 45.91 74.97
CA SER A 186 23.24 45.26 74.07
C SER A 186 23.68 43.81 73.76
N THR A 187 22.70 42.94 73.56
CA THR A 187 22.83 41.63 72.89
C THR A 187 22.38 41.68 71.44
N ASP A 188 21.43 42.56 71.12
CA ASP A 188 20.96 42.80 69.77
C ASP A 188 20.27 44.16 69.67
N ASN A 189 20.96 45.17 69.15
CA ASN A 189 20.43 46.53 68.98
C ASN A 189 20.38 46.95 67.50
N SER A 190 20.29 46.00 66.57
CA SER A 190 20.23 46.26 65.13
C SER A 190 18.92 45.73 64.55
N VAL A 191 18.34 46.44 63.58
CA VAL A 191 17.22 45.95 62.75
C VAL A 191 17.45 46.34 61.30
N THR A 192 17.26 45.40 60.36
CA THR A 192 17.36 45.66 58.92
C THR A 192 16.04 46.23 58.39
N PHE A 193 16.09 47.43 57.82
CA PHE A 193 14.99 48.03 57.08
C PHE A 193 15.14 47.69 55.59
N ASP A 194 14.08 47.19 54.97
CA ASP A 194 14.03 46.84 53.56
C ASP A 194 12.64 47.14 53.00
N ALA A 195 12.56 48.15 52.14
CA ALA A 195 11.33 48.61 51.51
C ALA A 195 11.33 48.40 49.99
N THR A 196 12.32 47.70 49.42
CA THR A 196 12.45 47.52 47.97
C THR A 196 11.75 46.25 47.52
N PRO A 197 10.74 46.32 46.63
CA PRO A 197 10.12 45.12 46.06
C PRO A 197 11.07 44.30 45.17
N PRO A 198 11.00 42.95 45.20
CA PRO A 198 11.80 42.12 44.33
C PRO A 198 11.37 42.27 42.85
N SER A 199 12.33 42.52 41.95
CA SER A 199 12.08 42.52 40.51
C SER A 199 12.15 41.10 39.94
N VAL A 200 11.47 40.81 38.82
CA VAL A 200 11.48 39.50 38.16
C VAL A 200 11.62 39.61 36.64
N THR A 201 12.37 38.69 36.04
CA THR A 201 12.42 38.46 34.59
C THR A 201 11.83 37.10 34.25
N ILE A 202 11.21 36.94 33.08
CA ILE A 202 10.83 35.62 32.53
C ILE A 202 11.19 35.55 31.05
N ASN A 203 12.01 34.56 30.67
CA ASN A 203 12.48 34.37 29.29
C ASN A 203 12.42 32.89 28.90
N GLN A 204 12.50 32.57 27.61
CA GLN A 204 12.65 31.18 27.17
C GLN A 204 13.88 30.54 27.81
N ALA A 205 13.76 29.26 28.19
CA ALA A 205 14.83 28.56 28.88
C ALA A 205 16.03 28.34 27.93
N ALA A 206 17.24 28.38 28.49
CA ALA A 206 18.44 28.10 27.71
C ALA A 206 18.38 26.69 27.09
N GLY A 207 18.55 26.61 25.77
CA GLY A 207 18.47 25.34 25.01
C GLY A 207 17.06 24.92 24.59
N GLN A 208 16.03 25.70 24.92
CA GLN A 208 14.69 25.52 24.35
C GLN A 208 14.73 25.81 22.85
N ALA A 209 14.32 24.86 22.02
CA ALA A 209 14.19 25.08 20.58
C ALA A 209 13.01 26.02 20.28
N ASP A 210 13.22 26.97 19.38
CA ASP A 210 12.20 27.87 18.85
C ASP A 210 12.42 28.06 17.33
N PRO A 211 11.53 27.52 16.46
CA PRO A 211 10.29 26.79 16.76
C PRO A 211 10.51 25.36 17.30
N THR A 212 9.50 24.78 17.94
CA THR A 212 9.51 23.40 18.46
C THR A 212 8.21 22.64 18.21
N SER A 213 8.29 21.31 18.13
CA SER A 213 7.15 20.40 18.21
C SER A 213 7.06 19.65 19.54
N SER A 214 7.97 19.94 20.48
CA SER A 214 8.09 19.27 21.77
C SER A 214 7.24 19.96 22.85
N SER A 215 6.66 19.18 23.76
CA SER A 215 5.93 19.64 24.95
C SER A 215 6.50 18.93 26.18
N PRO A 216 6.80 19.64 27.29
CA PRO A 216 6.54 21.05 27.56
C PRO A 216 7.51 22.04 26.89
N ILE A 217 7.04 23.27 26.67
CA ILE A 217 7.88 24.45 26.37
C ILE A 217 8.37 25.04 27.70
N ASN A 218 9.67 25.31 27.83
CA ASN A 218 10.26 25.73 29.09
C ASN A 218 10.67 27.22 29.07
N PHE A 219 10.32 27.95 30.13
CA PHE A 219 10.77 29.31 30.44
C PHE A 219 11.54 29.33 31.78
N THR A 220 12.40 30.32 31.96
CA THR A 220 13.15 30.57 33.19
C THR A 220 12.74 31.93 33.77
N ALA A 221 12.31 31.93 35.04
CA ALA A 221 12.00 33.12 35.81
C ALA A 221 13.10 33.42 36.85
N VAL A 222 13.59 34.65 36.91
CA VAL A 222 14.69 35.06 37.82
C VAL A 222 14.27 36.30 38.60
N PHE A 223 14.23 36.19 39.93
CA PHE A 223 13.98 37.29 40.87
C PHE A 223 15.29 37.96 41.30
N SER A 224 15.27 39.26 41.61
CA SER A 224 16.46 39.99 42.07
C SER A 224 16.98 39.55 43.44
N GLU A 225 16.17 38.82 44.20
CA GLU A 225 16.49 38.27 45.52
C GLU A 225 15.61 37.05 45.83
N PRO A 226 15.87 36.30 46.91
CA PRO A 226 15.02 35.18 47.33
C PRO A 226 13.58 35.60 47.63
N VAL A 227 12.61 34.92 47.02
CA VAL A 227 11.18 35.13 47.26
C VAL A 227 10.48 33.85 47.73
N SER A 228 9.36 34.02 48.40
CA SER A 228 8.43 32.97 48.81
C SER A 228 7.05 33.16 48.14
N GLY A 229 6.25 32.11 48.07
CA GLY A 229 4.86 32.17 47.56
C GLY A 229 4.68 32.05 46.04
N PHE A 230 5.75 32.12 45.23
CA PHE A 230 5.63 31.98 43.77
C PHE A 230 5.16 30.57 43.36
N SER A 231 4.10 30.50 42.54
CA SER A 231 3.51 29.26 42.04
C SER A 231 2.94 29.44 40.63
N SER A 232 2.41 28.37 40.02
CA SER A 232 1.80 28.42 38.70
C SER A 232 0.62 29.40 38.59
N ALA A 233 -0.08 29.70 39.70
CA ALA A 233 -1.13 30.72 39.74
C ALA A 233 -0.61 32.13 39.44
N GLY A 234 0.69 32.38 39.65
CA GLY A 234 1.33 33.66 39.34
C GLY A 234 1.77 33.81 37.88
N VAL A 235 1.62 32.77 37.05
CA VAL A 235 2.03 32.77 35.63
C VAL A 235 0.82 32.99 34.73
N THR A 236 0.88 34.00 33.87
CA THR A 236 -0.10 34.26 32.82
C THR A 236 0.42 33.76 31.48
N LEU A 237 -0.36 32.89 30.82
CA LEU A 237 -0.04 32.30 29.52
C LEU A 237 -0.90 32.92 28.40
N SER A 238 -0.29 33.26 27.28
CA SER A 238 -0.98 33.81 26.09
C SER A 238 -0.34 33.30 24.78
N GLY A 239 -0.68 33.89 23.64
CA GLY A 239 -0.18 33.50 22.30
C GLY A 239 -1.21 32.77 21.43
N THR A 240 -0.83 32.45 20.18
CA THR A 240 -1.75 31.94 19.14
C THR A 240 -1.86 30.42 19.07
N ALA A 241 -1.01 29.65 19.76
CA ALA A 241 -1.12 28.19 19.77
C ALA A 241 -2.46 27.76 20.39
N GLY A 242 -3.21 26.87 19.74
CA GLY A 242 -4.50 26.37 20.23
C GLY A 242 -4.33 25.42 21.43
N GLY A 243 -5.43 25.14 22.14
CA GLY A 243 -5.47 24.23 23.30
C GLY A 243 -5.45 24.95 24.66
N THR A 244 -5.80 24.21 25.72
CA THR A 244 -5.81 24.70 27.10
C THR A 244 -4.40 24.60 27.70
N LYS A 245 -3.70 25.73 27.75
CA LYS A 245 -2.31 25.77 28.24
C LYS A 245 -2.24 25.74 29.76
N THR A 246 -1.32 24.96 30.32
CA THR A 246 -1.09 24.87 31.78
C THR A 246 0.39 25.08 32.09
N ALA A 247 0.69 25.85 33.15
CA ALA A 247 2.05 26.06 33.65
C ALA A 247 2.33 25.18 34.88
N ALA A 248 3.50 24.56 34.92
CA ALA A 248 4.08 23.94 36.10
C ALA A 248 5.33 24.73 36.52
N VAL A 249 5.39 25.13 37.79
CA VAL A 249 6.49 25.95 38.35
C VAL A 249 7.32 25.09 39.31
N SER A 250 8.64 25.12 39.18
CA SER A 250 9.59 24.42 40.06
C SER A 250 10.86 25.26 40.26
N GLY A 251 11.68 24.93 41.27
CA GLY A 251 12.90 25.67 41.61
C GLY A 251 12.74 26.57 42.84
N GLY A 252 13.52 27.65 42.90
CA GLY A 252 13.56 28.63 43.99
C GLY A 252 14.87 28.64 44.79
N PRO A 253 15.05 29.63 45.69
CA PRO A 253 14.13 30.73 45.99
C PRO A 253 14.24 31.96 45.06
N SER A 254 15.29 32.04 44.22
CA SER A 254 15.52 33.19 43.31
C SER A 254 15.35 32.86 41.82
N THR A 255 15.48 31.59 41.43
CA THR A 255 15.34 31.15 40.03
C THR A 255 14.37 29.99 39.93
N TYR A 256 13.37 30.11 39.05
CA TYR A 256 12.31 29.13 38.85
C TYR A 256 12.22 28.71 37.38
N SER A 257 11.88 27.45 37.14
CA SER A 257 11.51 26.93 35.82
C SER A 257 9.99 26.95 35.68
N VAL A 258 9.52 27.36 34.51
CA VAL A 258 8.10 27.41 34.14
C VAL A 258 7.89 26.55 32.89
N ALA A 259 7.33 25.36 33.07
CA ALA A 259 7.06 24.40 31.99
C ALA A 259 5.60 24.52 31.52
N VAL A 260 5.39 24.79 30.23
CA VAL A 260 4.07 25.01 29.61
C VAL A 260 3.69 23.82 28.73
N SER A 261 2.52 23.22 29.00
CA SER A 261 1.94 22.07 28.27
C SER A 261 0.54 22.39 27.74
N GLY A 262 -0.01 21.53 26.86
CA GLY A 262 -1.42 21.61 26.41
C GLY A 262 -1.68 22.31 25.07
N MET A 263 -0.66 22.47 24.21
CA MET A 263 -0.81 23.02 22.86
C MET A 263 -1.30 21.95 21.87
N THR A 264 -2.28 22.28 21.02
CA THR A 264 -2.90 21.34 20.07
C THR A 264 -2.81 21.75 18.61
N THR A 265 -2.52 23.02 18.31
CA THR A 265 -2.35 23.53 16.95
C THR A 265 -1.14 24.45 16.89
N ALA A 266 -0.61 24.66 15.68
CA ALA A 266 0.52 25.56 15.47
C ALA A 266 0.21 26.99 15.94
N GLY A 267 1.21 27.68 16.49
CA GLY A 267 1.12 29.07 16.95
C GLY A 267 2.14 29.40 18.04
N THR A 268 2.08 30.60 18.62
CA THR A 268 3.03 31.05 19.66
C THR A 268 2.52 30.77 21.07
N VAL A 269 3.45 30.58 22.01
CA VAL A 269 3.20 30.51 23.45
C VAL A 269 3.99 31.61 24.14
N LEU A 270 3.31 32.47 24.89
CA LEU A 270 3.92 33.54 25.70
C LEU A 270 3.69 33.32 27.19
N ALA A 271 4.70 33.61 28.01
CA ALA A 271 4.62 33.54 29.47
C ALA A 271 4.95 34.90 30.13
N SER A 272 4.22 35.25 31.19
CA SER A 272 4.44 36.47 31.99
C SER A 272 4.12 36.23 33.46
N ILE A 273 4.69 37.03 34.37
CA ILE A 273 4.45 36.95 35.83
C ILE A 273 3.86 38.29 36.30
N ALA A 274 2.76 38.24 37.05
CA ALA A 274 2.10 39.43 37.57
C ALA A 274 2.84 40.01 38.79
N ALA A 275 2.55 41.27 39.14
CA ALA A 275 3.05 41.88 40.37
C ALA A 275 2.37 41.26 41.62
N GLY A 276 3.09 41.17 42.74
CA GLY A 276 2.58 40.75 44.05
C GLY A 276 2.28 39.27 44.21
N VAL A 277 2.75 38.41 43.29
CA VAL A 277 2.53 36.94 43.33
C VAL A 277 3.59 36.19 44.15
N ALA A 278 4.66 36.87 44.54
CA ALA A 278 5.72 36.38 45.39
C ALA A 278 6.19 37.49 46.33
N SER A 279 6.74 37.14 47.50
CA SER A 279 7.17 38.11 48.51
C SER A 279 8.56 37.79 49.06
N ASP A 280 9.37 38.81 49.31
CA ASP A 280 10.67 38.69 49.97
C ASP A 280 10.53 38.45 51.49
N ALA A 281 11.67 38.48 52.21
CA ALA A 281 11.70 38.30 53.66
C ALA A 281 11.16 39.49 54.47
N ALA A 282 11.19 40.71 53.91
CA ALA A 282 10.65 41.93 54.52
C ALA A 282 9.15 42.13 54.25
N GLY A 283 8.57 41.27 53.41
CA GLY A 283 7.15 41.23 53.05
C GLY A 283 6.79 42.05 51.81
N ASN A 284 7.75 42.55 51.03
CA ASN A 284 7.45 43.29 49.80
C ASN A 284 7.05 42.32 48.68
N GLY A 285 5.95 42.62 47.98
CA GLY A 285 5.48 41.83 46.84
C GLY A 285 6.21 42.17 45.55
N ASN A 286 6.55 41.18 44.71
CA ASN A 286 7.35 41.39 43.50
C ASN A 286 6.74 42.38 42.48
N THR A 287 7.57 43.03 41.66
CA THR A 287 7.09 43.77 40.48
C THR A 287 6.67 42.82 39.35
N ALA A 288 5.85 43.27 38.39
CA ALA A 288 5.52 42.47 37.21
C ALA A 288 6.78 42.11 36.39
N SER A 289 6.76 40.96 35.70
CA SER A 289 7.94 40.49 34.97
C SER A 289 8.31 41.39 33.79
N THR A 290 9.61 41.58 33.62
CA THR A 290 10.19 42.05 32.36
C THR A 290 10.74 40.87 31.55
N SER A 291 10.98 41.07 30.26
CA SER A 291 11.47 40.02 29.36
C SER A 291 12.28 40.61 28.21
N THR A 292 13.30 39.88 27.78
CA THR A 292 13.95 40.05 26.47
C THR A 292 13.42 39.07 25.43
N ASP A 293 12.92 37.92 25.85
CA ASP A 293 12.36 36.89 24.98
C ASP A 293 11.45 35.90 25.75
N ASN A 294 10.15 36.17 25.82
CA ASN A 294 9.16 35.33 26.51
C ASN A 294 8.18 34.64 25.56
N SER A 295 8.59 34.38 24.32
CA SER A 295 7.77 33.73 23.30
C SER A 295 8.48 32.49 22.74
N VAL A 296 7.73 31.42 22.48
CA VAL A 296 8.23 30.24 21.73
C VAL A 296 7.19 29.81 20.70
N SER A 297 7.60 29.51 19.48
CA SER A 297 6.73 29.03 18.40
C SER A 297 6.55 27.51 18.46
N PHE A 298 5.30 27.03 18.47
CA PHE A 298 4.92 25.62 18.49
C PHE A 298 4.34 25.16 17.15
N THR A 299 4.78 24.00 16.65
CA THR A 299 4.24 23.34 15.45
C THR A 299 4.03 21.85 15.73
N PRO A 300 2.82 21.29 15.64
CA PRO A 300 2.59 19.85 15.83
C PRO A 300 3.30 19.00 14.76
N SER A 301 3.72 17.79 15.10
CA SER A 301 4.27 16.82 14.15
C SER A 301 3.17 16.24 13.23
N ASP A 302 3.33 16.27 11.90
CA ASP A 302 2.44 15.56 10.96
C ASP A 302 2.74 14.06 10.99
N THR A 303 1.80 13.27 11.50
CA THR A 303 1.89 11.81 11.63
C THR A 303 0.98 11.06 10.66
N THR A 304 0.37 11.74 9.69
CA THR A 304 -0.61 11.13 8.79
C THR A 304 0.05 10.58 7.52
N PRO A 305 -0.04 9.27 7.23
CA PRO A 305 0.41 8.71 5.95
C PRO A 305 -0.31 9.31 4.74
N PRO A 306 0.38 9.56 3.61
CA PRO A 306 -0.31 9.80 2.34
C PRO A 306 -1.08 8.55 1.90
N THR A 307 -2.34 8.72 1.51
CA THR A 307 -3.13 7.66 0.88
C THR A 307 -3.00 7.74 -0.63
N VAL A 308 -3.24 6.64 -1.35
CA VAL A 308 -3.15 6.58 -2.82
C VAL A 308 -4.26 5.75 -3.43
N THR A 309 -4.78 6.20 -4.57
CA THR A 309 -5.63 5.41 -5.46
C THR A 309 -4.89 5.11 -6.75
N ILE A 310 -5.07 3.94 -7.34
CA ILE A 310 -4.63 3.65 -8.71
C ILE A 310 -5.79 3.08 -9.52
N ASN A 311 -6.10 3.72 -10.65
CA ASN A 311 -7.17 3.30 -11.54
C ASN A 311 -6.71 3.38 -13.01
N GLN A 312 -7.44 2.75 -13.91
CA GLN A 312 -7.31 2.97 -15.34
C GLN A 312 -7.31 4.48 -15.66
N ALA A 313 -6.42 4.92 -16.56
CA ALA A 313 -6.36 6.32 -16.95
C ALA A 313 -7.61 6.75 -17.73
N ALA A 314 -8.06 7.99 -17.51
CA ALA A 314 -9.22 8.53 -18.22
C ALA A 314 -9.01 8.50 -19.75
N GLY A 315 -10.00 7.95 -20.48
CA GLY A 315 -9.93 7.82 -21.95
C GLY A 315 -9.12 6.62 -22.46
N GLN A 316 -8.51 5.83 -21.57
CA GLN A 316 -7.93 4.54 -21.93
C GLN A 316 -9.07 3.60 -22.36
N ALA A 317 -8.97 3.01 -23.56
CA ALA A 317 -9.90 1.98 -23.98
C ALA A 317 -9.71 0.72 -23.12
N ASP A 318 -10.82 0.06 -22.75
CA ASP A 318 -10.83 -1.29 -22.19
C ASP A 318 -11.99 -2.07 -22.83
N PRO A 319 -11.71 -3.12 -23.62
CA PRO A 319 -10.38 -3.67 -23.96
C PRO A 319 -9.54 -2.75 -24.89
N THR A 320 -8.23 -2.98 -24.97
CA THR A 320 -7.31 -2.25 -25.85
C THR A 320 -6.22 -3.13 -26.46
N SER A 321 -5.78 -2.77 -27.67
CA SER A 321 -4.57 -3.31 -28.31
C SER A 321 -3.36 -2.36 -28.23
N SER A 322 -3.55 -1.19 -27.61
CA SER A 322 -2.52 -0.16 -27.50
C SER A 322 -1.54 -0.49 -26.37
N SER A 323 -0.24 -0.25 -26.63
CA SER A 323 0.83 -0.30 -25.64
C SER A 323 1.60 1.01 -25.71
N PRO A 324 1.85 1.71 -24.58
CA PRO A 324 1.55 1.28 -23.21
C PRO A 324 0.07 1.39 -22.80
N ILE A 325 -0.35 0.55 -21.85
CA ILE A 325 -1.59 0.72 -21.07
C ILE A 325 -1.32 1.72 -19.95
N ASN A 326 -2.15 2.74 -19.81
CA ASN A 326 -1.96 3.78 -18.81
C ASN A 326 -2.90 3.64 -17.61
N PHE A 327 -2.35 3.74 -16.41
CA PHE A 327 -3.07 3.90 -15.15
C PHE A 327 -2.76 5.27 -14.54
N THR A 328 -3.71 5.85 -13.82
CA THR A 328 -3.54 7.09 -13.06
C THR A 328 -3.45 6.76 -11.57
N ALA A 329 -2.33 7.14 -10.94
CA ALA A 329 -2.15 7.08 -9.50
C ALA A 329 -2.33 8.48 -8.89
N VAL A 330 -3.14 8.60 -7.85
CA VAL A 330 -3.45 9.88 -7.18
C VAL A 330 -3.16 9.74 -5.69
N PHE A 331 -2.19 10.51 -5.20
CA PHE A 331 -1.85 10.62 -3.79
C PHE A 331 -2.64 11.75 -3.11
N SER A 332 -3.02 11.57 -1.85
CA SER A 332 -3.80 12.56 -1.09
C SER A 332 -3.01 13.83 -0.73
N LYS A 333 -1.69 13.82 -0.91
CA LYS A 333 -0.79 14.96 -0.72
C LYS A 333 0.48 14.78 -1.55
N PRO A 334 1.28 15.85 -1.79
CA PRO A 334 2.53 15.75 -2.52
C PRO A 334 3.49 14.73 -1.90
N ILE A 335 4.05 13.85 -2.73
CA ILE A 335 5.03 12.83 -2.30
C ILE A 335 6.36 12.97 -3.02
N SER A 336 7.35 12.22 -2.52
CA SER A 336 8.67 12.03 -3.11
C SER A 336 9.04 10.55 -3.13
N GLY A 337 10.01 10.15 -3.98
CA GLY A 337 10.54 8.78 -4.02
C GLY A 337 9.72 7.75 -4.82
N PHE A 338 8.55 8.10 -5.32
CA PHE A 338 7.73 7.19 -6.12
C PHE A 338 8.33 6.94 -7.51
N THR A 339 8.67 5.68 -7.80
CA THR A 339 9.27 5.23 -9.07
C THR A 339 8.58 3.95 -9.55
N SER A 340 8.96 3.45 -10.74
CA SER A 340 8.42 2.18 -11.27
C SER A 340 8.71 0.96 -10.39
N ALA A 341 9.75 1.00 -9.54
CA ALA A 341 10.01 -0.06 -8.56
C ALA A 341 8.90 -0.17 -7.49
N GLY A 342 8.12 0.89 -7.29
CA GLY A 342 6.97 0.92 -6.39
C GLY A 342 5.67 0.43 -7.01
N ILE A 343 5.69 -0.18 -8.20
CA ILE A 343 4.50 -0.73 -8.87
C ILE A 343 4.55 -2.25 -8.82
N THR A 344 3.44 -2.88 -8.42
CA THR A 344 3.21 -4.31 -8.60
C THR A 344 2.25 -4.52 -9.77
N LEU A 345 2.67 -5.34 -10.72
CA LEU A 345 1.90 -5.70 -11.91
C LEU A 345 1.42 -7.15 -11.81
N SER A 346 0.17 -7.41 -12.16
CA SER A 346 -0.42 -8.76 -12.21
C SER A 346 -1.45 -8.86 -13.35
N GLY A 347 -2.24 -9.93 -13.39
CA GLY A 347 -3.24 -10.20 -14.42
C GLY A 347 -2.89 -11.37 -15.35
N THR A 348 -3.75 -11.65 -16.32
CA THR A 348 -3.67 -12.84 -17.18
C THR A 348 -2.99 -12.59 -18.53
N ALA A 349 -2.76 -11.33 -18.94
CA ALA A 349 -2.05 -11.05 -20.18
C ALA A 349 -0.64 -11.66 -20.14
N GLY A 350 -0.18 -12.27 -21.23
CA GLY A 350 1.17 -12.82 -21.32
C GLY A 350 2.27 -11.76 -21.41
N GLY A 351 3.52 -12.20 -21.36
CA GLY A 351 4.72 -11.36 -21.52
C GLY A 351 5.27 -10.76 -20.21
N ILE A 352 6.54 -10.34 -20.24
CA ILE A 352 7.20 -9.68 -19.10
C ILE A 352 6.77 -8.21 -19.09
N LYS A 353 5.95 -7.85 -18.11
CA LYS A 353 5.37 -6.51 -17.99
C LYS A 353 6.35 -5.57 -17.32
N THR A 354 6.48 -4.37 -17.87
CA THR A 354 7.31 -3.29 -17.30
C THR A 354 6.47 -2.03 -17.12
N ALA A 355 6.73 -1.28 -16.06
CA ALA A 355 6.08 0.01 -15.81
C ALA A 355 7.09 1.16 -15.93
N THR A 356 6.65 2.28 -16.49
CA THR A 356 7.31 3.58 -16.33
C THR A 356 6.37 4.52 -15.59
N VAL A 357 6.93 5.43 -14.79
CA VAL A 357 6.18 6.38 -13.96
C VAL A 357 6.57 7.79 -14.37
N SER A 358 5.57 8.65 -14.59
CA SER A 358 5.75 10.07 -14.95
C SER A 358 4.70 10.94 -14.27
N GLY A 359 4.91 12.27 -14.24
CA GLY A 359 4.03 13.23 -13.57
C GLY A 359 4.56 13.70 -12.22
N GLY A 360 3.66 14.07 -11.31
CA GLY A 360 3.94 14.51 -9.94
C GLY A 360 3.41 15.91 -9.58
N PRO A 361 3.49 16.32 -8.31
CA PRO A 361 3.88 15.51 -7.14
C PRO A 361 2.72 14.74 -6.48
N THR A 362 1.49 14.90 -6.99
CA THR A 362 0.28 14.24 -6.46
C THR A 362 -0.36 13.26 -7.44
N ILE A 363 -0.29 13.55 -8.75
CA ILE A 363 -0.88 12.72 -9.80
C ILE A 363 0.24 12.19 -10.68
N TYR A 364 0.26 10.87 -10.84
CA TYR A 364 1.24 10.15 -11.64
C TYR A 364 0.55 9.28 -12.70
N THR A 365 1.18 9.18 -13.86
CA THR A 365 0.81 8.21 -14.89
C THR A 365 1.75 7.01 -14.79
N VAL A 366 1.17 5.82 -14.66
CA VAL A 366 1.86 4.53 -14.68
C VAL A 366 1.59 3.87 -16.04
N ALA A 367 2.59 3.87 -16.92
CA ALA A 367 2.49 3.33 -18.26
C ALA A 367 3.08 1.91 -18.29
N VAL A 368 2.26 0.91 -18.58
CA VAL A 368 2.61 -0.52 -18.58
C VAL A 368 2.81 -1.03 -20.00
N SER A 369 3.95 -1.68 -20.26
CA SER A 369 4.35 -2.24 -21.56
C SER A 369 4.75 -3.72 -21.45
N GLY A 370 5.03 -4.39 -22.57
CA GLY A 370 5.56 -5.76 -22.60
C GLY A 370 4.52 -6.88 -22.61
N MET A 371 3.25 -6.55 -22.87
CA MET A 371 2.20 -7.56 -23.07
C MET A 371 2.36 -8.24 -24.43
N THR A 372 2.24 -9.57 -24.49
CA THR A 372 2.42 -10.36 -25.73
C THR A 372 1.23 -11.22 -26.12
N SER A 373 0.26 -11.42 -25.23
CA SER A 373 -0.97 -12.17 -25.50
C SER A 373 -2.15 -11.52 -24.78
N SER A 374 -3.36 -11.82 -25.25
CA SER A 374 -4.60 -11.32 -24.67
C SER A 374 -4.72 -11.66 -23.18
N GLY A 375 -5.32 -10.76 -22.40
CA GLY A 375 -5.63 -10.97 -21.00
C GLY A 375 -5.67 -9.66 -20.20
N THR A 376 -5.89 -9.75 -18.90
CA THR A 376 -5.95 -8.57 -18.03
C THR A 376 -4.56 -8.11 -17.61
N VAL A 377 -4.40 -6.80 -17.42
CA VAL A 377 -3.26 -6.17 -16.77
C VAL A 377 -3.79 -5.44 -15.55
N LEU A 378 -3.30 -5.81 -14.38
CA LEU A 378 -3.62 -5.16 -13.11
C LEU A 378 -2.41 -4.40 -12.57
N ALA A 379 -2.63 -3.19 -12.08
CA ALA A 379 -1.61 -2.39 -11.40
C ALA A 379 -2.00 -2.09 -9.95
N SER A 380 -1.05 -2.21 -9.03
CA SER A 380 -1.22 -1.83 -7.62
C SER A 380 0.04 -1.19 -7.07
N ILE A 381 -0.10 -0.34 -6.05
CA ILE A 381 1.00 0.33 -5.36
C ILE A 381 1.02 -0.19 -3.91
N PRO A 382 2.10 -0.86 -3.45
CA PRO A 382 2.20 -1.29 -2.07
C PRO A 382 2.44 -0.12 -1.11
N ALA A 383 2.26 -0.37 0.19
CA ALA A 383 2.62 0.61 1.21
C ALA A 383 4.15 0.82 1.26
N GLY A 384 4.60 2.01 1.64
CA GLY A 384 6.01 2.26 1.93
C GLY A 384 6.92 2.60 0.74
N VAL A 385 6.37 2.83 -0.46
CA VAL A 385 7.16 3.09 -1.67
C VAL A 385 7.40 4.57 -1.96
N ALA A 386 6.71 5.46 -1.24
CA ALA A 386 6.80 6.91 -1.36
C ALA A 386 6.59 7.58 0.00
N SER A 387 7.15 8.78 0.19
CA SER A 387 7.01 9.55 1.42
C SER A 387 6.59 10.99 1.17
N ASP A 388 5.80 11.55 2.08
CA ASP A 388 5.54 13.00 2.10
C ASP A 388 6.73 13.80 2.66
N ALA A 389 6.59 15.13 2.75
CA ALA A 389 7.64 16.01 3.26
C ALA A 389 7.95 15.81 4.76
N ALA A 390 7.02 15.22 5.52
CA ALA A 390 7.20 14.89 6.93
C ALA A 390 7.82 13.49 7.12
N GLY A 391 8.09 12.76 6.04
CA GLY A 391 8.68 11.43 6.06
C GLY A 391 7.65 10.31 6.29
N ASN A 392 6.36 10.62 6.32
CA ASN A 392 5.33 9.59 6.45
C ASN A 392 5.25 8.77 5.15
N LEU A 393 5.37 7.46 5.29
CA LEU A 393 5.28 6.51 4.19
C LEU A 393 3.83 6.31 3.72
N ASN A 394 3.61 6.14 2.41
CA ASN A 394 2.27 5.93 1.86
C ASN A 394 1.61 4.63 2.33
N THR A 395 0.29 4.62 2.43
CA THR A 395 -0.50 3.38 2.56
C THR A 395 -0.59 2.66 1.21
N ALA A 396 -0.96 1.37 1.21
CA ALA A 396 -1.23 0.63 -0.03
C ALA A 396 -2.38 1.25 -0.82
N SER A 397 -2.33 1.12 -2.16
CA SER A 397 -3.34 1.70 -3.04
C SER A 397 -4.71 1.06 -2.88
N THR A 398 -5.74 1.89 -2.92
CA THR A 398 -7.12 1.45 -3.18
C THR A 398 -7.47 1.67 -4.67
N SER A 399 -8.53 1.02 -5.14
CA SER A 399 -8.96 1.14 -6.53
C SER A 399 -10.46 0.90 -6.66
N THR A 400 -11.09 1.61 -7.61
CA THR A 400 -12.40 1.27 -8.15
C THR A 400 -12.30 0.51 -9.46
N ASP A 401 -11.20 0.68 -10.19
CA ASP A 401 -10.92 0.00 -11.45
C ASP A 401 -9.43 0.04 -11.82
N ASN A 402 -8.65 -0.95 -11.38
CA ASN A 402 -7.21 -1.08 -11.68
C ASN A 402 -6.90 -2.20 -12.67
N SER A 403 -7.87 -2.59 -13.49
CA SER A 403 -7.72 -3.64 -14.49
C SER A 403 -7.91 -3.04 -15.88
N VAL A 404 -7.11 -3.44 -16.85
CA VAL A 404 -7.36 -3.17 -18.27
C VAL A 404 -7.16 -4.46 -19.06
N THR A 405 -8.08 -4.79 -19.95
CA THR A 405 -7.96 -5.95 -20.84
C THR A 405 -7.10 -5.60 -22.06
N PHE A 406 -5.93 -6.22 -22.18
CA PHE A 406 -5.09 -6.15 -23.37
C PHE A 406 -5.50 -7.21 -24.38
N THR A 407 -5.56 -6.85 -25.66
CA THR A 407 -5.77 -7.76 -26.79
C THR A 407 -4.84 -7.34 -27.92
N PRO A 408 -3.75 -8.06 -28.23
CA PRO A 408 -2.84 -7.68 -29.30
C PRO A 408 -3.56 -7.65 -30.65
N VAL A 409 -3.09 -6.78 -31.56
CA VAL A 409 -3.59 -6.75 -32.93
C VAL A 409 -3.30 -8.10 -33.59
N SER A 410 -4.33 -8.77 -34.11
CA SER A 410 -4.14 -10.05 -34.80
C SER A 410 -3.20 -9.87 -36.00
N PRO A 411 -2.23 -10.78 -36.23
CA PRO A 411 -1.42 -10.78 -37.45
C PRO A 411 -2.26 -10.78 -38.73
N ILE A 412 -3.49 -11.32 -38.69
CA ILE A 412 -4.42 -11.34 -39.80
C ILE A 412 -4.89 -9.93 -40.18
N VAL A 413 -5.11 -9.04 -39.20
CA VAL A 413 -5.46 -7.64 -39.47
C VAL A 413 -4.33 -6.93 -40.21
N LEU A 414 -3.09 -7.15 -39.80
CA LEU A 414 -1.90 -6.58 -40.46
C LEU A 414 -1.68 -7.18 -41.85
N GLU A 415 -1.90 -8.49 -41.98
CA GLU A 415 -1.81 -9.21 -43.25
C GLU A 415 -2.87 -8.69 -44.25
N ASN A 416 -4.09 -8.43 -43.79
CA ASN A 416 -5.17 -7.89 -44.60
C ASN A 416 -4.97 -6.43 -45.05
N GLN A 417 -3.99 -5.71 -44.50
CA GLN A 417 -3.59 -4.39 -45.01
C GLN A 417 -2.70 -4.49 -46.25
N GLN A 418 -2.18 -5.68 -46.54
CA GLN A 418 -1.29 -5.91 -47.67
C GLN A 418 -2.10 -5.98 -48.97
N PRO A 419 -1.52 -5.57 -50.11
CA PRO A 419 -2.23 -5.60 -51.39
C PRO A 419 -2.65 -7.02 -51.79
N GLY A 420 -3.94 -7.23 -52.01
CA GLY A 420 -4.46 -8.47 -52.56
C GLY A 420 -4.19 -8.66 -54.06
N SER A 421 -4.40 -9.87 -54.55
CA SER A 421 -4.37 -10.25 -55.96
C SER A 421 -5.46 -11.27 -56.25
N GLY A 422 -6.12 -11.13 -57.41
CA GLY A 422 -7.08 -12.11 -57.93
C GLY A 422 -6.46 -13.11 -58.91
N ASN A 423 -5.18 -12.94 -59.29
CA ASN A 423 -4.53 -13.70 -60.36
C ASN A 423 -4.40 -15.20 -60.07
N TRP A 424 -4.53 -15.59 -58.80
CA TRP A 424 -4.57 -16.99 -58.41
C TRP A 424 -5.81 -17.71 -58.97
N ARG A 425 -6.86 -17.02 -59.42
CA ARG A 425 -8.12 -17.63 -59.94
C ARG A 425 -7.98 -18.08 -61.39
N MET A 426 -7.48 -19.30 -61.60
CA MET A 426 -7.21 -19.86 -62.94
C MET A 426 -8.40 -19.72 -63.92
N TRP A 427 -9.62 -19.90 -63.44
CA TRP A 427 -10.84 -19.91 -64.26
C TRP A 427 -11.33 -18.52 -64.73
N LEU A 428 -10.87 -17.42 -64.13
CA LEU A 428 -11.32 -16.07 -64.54
C LEU A 428 -10.55 -15.51 -65.74
N HIS A 429 -9.49 -16.17 -66.18
CA HIS A 429 -8.57 -15.64 -67.20
C HIS A 429 -8.64 -16.39 -68.54
N ASN A 430 -9.62 -17.28 -68.74
CA ASN A 430 -9.72 -18.17 -69.91
C ASN A 430 -8.43 -18.97 -70.18
N ILE A 431 -7.69 -19.29 -69.12
CA ILE A 431 -6.45 -20.07 -69.21
C ILE A 431 -6.81 -21.55 -69.09
N PRO A 432 -6.37 -22.42 -70.02
CA PRO A 432 -6.67 -23.84 -69.94
C PRO A 432 -5.95 -24.48 -68.72
N PRO A 433 -6.68 -25.16 -67.81
CA PRO A 433 -6.03 -25.94 -66.75
C PRO A 433 -5.21 -27.07 -67.38
N ALA A 434 -4.04 -27.37 -66.82
CA ALA A 434 -3.31 -28.57 -67.17
C ALA A 434 -4.10 -29.81 -66.72
N ASP A 435 -4.12 -30.85 -67.56
CA ASP A 435 -4.82 -32.10 -67.28
C ASP A 435 -3.85 -33.21 -66.86
N ASP A 436 -4.40 -34.25 -66.23
CA ASP A 436 -3.64 -35.36 -65.65
C ASP A 436 -3.05 -36.32 -66.70
N VAL A 437 -3.61 -36.32 -67.91
CA VAL A 437 -3.25 -37.23 -69.02
C VAL A 437 -2.04 -36.69 -69.77
N ASN A 438 -2.13 -35.44 -70.24
CA ASN A 438 -1.12 -34.76 -71.03
C ASN A 438 -0.01 -34.18 -70.16
N LYS A 439 -0.31 -33.85 -68.88
CA LYS A 439 0.65 -33.33 -67.90
C LYS A 439 1.39 -32.10 -68.40
N GLN A 440 0.66 -31.17 -69.03
CA GLN A 440 1.22 -29.91 -69.56
C GLN A 440 2.04 -29.21 -68.47
N ILE A 441 1.52 -29.20 -67.24
CA ILE A 441 2.28 -28.94 -66.01
C ILE A 441 1.53 -29.53 -64.80
N LYS A 442 2.22 -30.29 -63.94
CA LYS A 442 1.63 -30.87 -62.71
C LYS A 442 2.69 -30.87 -61.60
N GLY A 443 2.28 -30.76 -60.34
CA GLY A 443 3.23 -30.81 -59.23
C GLY A 443 2.65 -31.25 -57.90
N TYR A 444 3.55 -31.54 -56.96
CA TYR A 444 3.24 -31.80 -55.55
C TYR A 444 4.37 -31.31 -54.65
N ALA A 445 4.10 -31.21 -53.34
CA ALA A 445 5.05 -30.77 -52.34
C ALA A 445 5.61 -31.92 -51.50
N SER A 446 6.79 -31.71 -50.92
CA SER A 446 7.45 -32.66 -50.00
C SER A 446 6.71 -32.88 -48.69
N ALA A 447 5.82 -31.97 -48.31
CA ALA A 447 5.00 -32.00 -47.10
C ALA A 447 3.65 -31.32 -47.35
N THR A 448 2.64 -31.63 -46.52
CA THR A 448 1.34 -30.94 -46.54
C THR A 448 1.40 -29.59 -45.80
N SER A 449 2.33 -29.46 -44.86
CA SER A 449 2.61 -28.22 -44.14
C SER A 449 4.10 -28.08 -43.81
N VAL A 450 4.53 -26.86 -43.51
CA VAL A 450 5.84 -26.56 -42.89
C VAL A 450 5.67 -25.42 -41.90
N ASN A 451 6.50 -25.36 -40.86
CA ASN A 451 6.52 -24.21 -39.95
C ASN A 451 7.26 -23.03 -40.59
N LYS A 452 6.93 -21.80 -40.18
CA LYS A 452 7.66 -20.61 -40.63
C LYS A 452 9.17 -20.75 -40.34
N GLY A 453 10.01 -20.38 -41.30
CA GLY A 453 11.47 -20.57 -41.23
C GLY A 453 11.97 -21.94 -41.71
N GLU A 454 11.09 -22.92 -41.92
CA GLU A 454 11.45 -24.20 -42.53
C GLU A 454 11.44 -24.12 -44.06
N SER A 455 11.69 -25.24 -44.74
CA SER A 455 11.74 -25.31 -46.20
C SER A 455 10.78 -26.36 -46.75
N ILE A 456 10.14 -26.04 -47.86
CA ILE A 456 9.25 -26.95 -48.59
C ILE A 456 9.77 -27.15 -50.02
N THR A 457 9.84 -28.40 -50.48
CA THR A 457 10.33 -28.74 -51.82
C THR A 457 9.16 -29.07 -52.74
N PHE A 458 9.17 -28.52 -53.94
CA PHE A 458 8.20 -28.78 -54.99
C PHE A 458 8.79 -29.70 -56.07
N TYR A 459 7.98 -30.66 -56.49
CA TYR A 459 8.28 -31.62 -57.55
C TYR A 459 7.34 -31.34 -58.71
N VAL A 460 7.88 -30.97 -59.87
CA VAL A 460 7.09 -30.52 -61.02
C VAL A 460 7.46 -31.33 -62.25
N THR A 461 6.44 -31.77 -62.98
CA THR A 461 6.56 -32.31 -64.33
C THR A 461 6.00 -31.30 -65.32
N VAL A 462 6.64 -31.17 -66.47
CA VAL A 462 6.20 -30.33 -67.59
C VAL A 462 6.38 -31.13 -68.88
N ASN A 463 5.27 -31.38 -69.59
CA ASN A 463 5.26 -32.18 -70.81
C ASN A 463 4.58 -31.44 -71.99
N PRO A 464 5.27 -31.21 -73.13
CA PRO A 464 6.71 -31.45 -73.34
C PRO A 464 7.57 -30.54 -72.45
N ALA A 465 8.85 -30.89 -72.27
CA ALA A 465 9.80 -30.11 -71.48
C ALA A 465 9.91 -28.66 -72.00
N GLN A 466 9.72 -27.68 -71.12
CA GLN A 466 9.73 -26.25 -71.43
C GLN A 466 9.89 -25.42 -70.14
N GLN A 467 10.03 -24.10 -70.29
CA GLN A 467 10.07 -23.20 -69.14
C GLN A 467 8.71 -23.10 -68.44
N TYR A 468 8.75 -22.84 -67.13
CA TYR A 468 7.58 -22.54 -66.33
C TYR A 468 7.91 -21.55 -65.21
N THR A 469 6.88 -20.93 -64.62
CA THR A 469 6.97 -20.08 -63.43
C THR A 469 6.13 -20.67 -62.30
N MET A 470 6.40 -20.22 -61.07
CA MET A 470 5.58 -20.52 -59.90
C MET A 470 5.25 -19.23 -59.16
N ASP A 471 3.97 -18.93 -58.99
CA ASP A 471 3.51 -17.83 -58.15
C ASP A 471 2.93 -18.40 -56.85
N VAL A 472 3.53 -18.03 -55.73
CA VAL A 472 3.11 -18.47 -54.39
C VAL A 472 2.12 -17.45 -53.84
N TYR A 473 0.89 -17.89 -53.57
CA TYR A 473 -0.16 -17.07 -52.96
C TYR A 473 -0.45 -17.53 -51.55
N ARG A 474 -0.63 -16.58 -50.62
CA ARG A 474 -1.32 -16.83 -49.36
C ARG A 474 -2.80 -16.59 -49.57
N MET A 475 -3.63 -17.55 -49.17
CA MET A 475 -5.08 -17.47 -49.30
C MET A 475 -5.69 -16.79 -48.07
N GLY A 476 -6.69 -15.93 -48.27
CA GLY A 476 -7.21 -15.05 -47.23
C GLY A 476 -8.26 -14.07 -47.76
N TRP A 477 -8.55 -12.98 -47.04
CA TRP A 477 -9.55 -11.99 -47.49
C TRP A 477 -9.02 -11.00 -48.53
N TYR A 478 -7.98 -10.24 -48.17
CA TYR A 478 -7.27 -9.25 -49.01
C TYR A 478 -8.18 -8.33 -49.85
N GLN A 479 -8.94 -7.46 -49.18
CA GLN A 479 -9.87 -6.52 -49.83
C GLN A 479 -10.89 -7.21 -50.75
N GLY A 480 -11.24 -8.46 -50.43
CA GLY A 480 -12.18 -9.29 -51.18
C GLY A 480 -11.56 -10.11 -52.31
N LEU A 481 -10.28 -9.90 -52.66
CA LEU A 481 -9.63 -10.58 -53.79
C LEU A 481 -9.31 -12.06 -53.53
N GLY A 482 -9.24 -12.48 -52.26
CA GLY A 482 -9.15 -13.90 -51.88
C GLY A 482 -7.72 -14.46 -51.79
N GLY A 483 -6.71 -13.68 -52.15
CA GLY A 483 -5.32 -14.09 -52.04
C GLY A 483 -4.34 -12.93 -52.13
N ARG A 484 -3.11 -13.14 -51.71
CA ARG A 484 -1.98 -12.22 -51.85
C ARG A 484 -0.83 -12.94 -52.52
N LEU A 485 -0.25 -12.32 -53.54
CA LEU A 485 0.99 -12.81 -54.15
C LEU A 485 2.14 -12.60 -53.16
N MET A 486 2.72 -13.70 -52.68
CA MET A 486 3.81 -13.71 -51.70
C MET A 486 5.16 -13.69 -52.40
N GLN A 487 5.30 -14.46 -53.48
CA GLN A 487 6.54 -14.59 -54.22
C GLN A 487 6.30 -15.13 -55.63
N SER A 488 6.97 -14.56 -56.62
CA SER A 488 7.08 -15.14 -57.97
C SER A 488 8.44 -15.79 -58.14
N ILE A 489 8.46 -17.01 -58.69
CA ILE A 489 9.64 -17.84 -58.86
C ILE A 489 9.77 -18.22 -60.34
N GLY A 490 10.99 -18.10 -60.87
CA GLY A 490 11.33 -18.51 -62.21
C GLY A 490 11.70 -17.34 -63.14
N PRO A 491 11.80 -17.61 -64.46
CA PRO A 491 11.49 -18.89 -65.11
C PRO A 491 12.41 -20.03 -64.66
N LEU A 492 11.83 -21.23 -64.55
CA LEU A 492 12.51 -22.49 -64.23
C LEU A 492 12.47 -23.41 -65.45
N GLN A 493 13.47 -24.29 -65.56
CA GLN A 493 13.49 -25.31 -66.62
C GLN A 493 12.66 -26.52 -66.18
N GLY A 494 11.53 -26.77 -66.84
CA GLY A 494 10.67 -27.92 -66.62
C GLY A 494 11.08 -29.11 -67.46
N VAL A 495 10.96 -30.32 -66.90
CA VAL A 495 11.23 -31.59 -67.59
C VAL A 495 10.03 -32.51 -67.46
N ALA A 496 9.87 -33.43 -68.41
CA ALA A 496 8.92 -34.53 -68.26
C ALA A 496 9.50 -35.50 -67.23
N GLN A 497 8.83 -35.65 -66.09
CA GLN A 497 9.24 -36.55 -65.03
C GLN A 497 8.83 -38.00 -65.32
N PRO A 498 9.49 -39.00 -64.71
CA PRO A 498 9.11 -40.40 -64.86
C PRO A 498 7.64 -40.67 -64.47
N ALA A 499 7.07 -41.72 -65.07
CA ALA A 499 5.76 -42.23 -64.63
C ALA A 499 5.84 -42.67 -63.16
N CYS A 500 4.74 -42.50 -62.43
CA CYS A 500 4.66 -42.82 -61.01
C CYS A 500 4.40 -44.33 -60.83
N PRO A 501 5.27 -45.08 -60.13
CA PRO A 501 5.01 -46.47 -59.78
C PRO A 501 3.64 -46.68 -59.10
N VAL A 502 3.01 -47.81 -59.44
CA VAL A 502 1.74 -48.27 -58.85
C VAL A 502 1.94 -49.64 -58.21
N ASP A 503 1.60 -49.76 -56.93
CA ASP A 503 1.47 -51.06 -56.25
C ASP A 503 0.17 -51.73 -56.66
N ALA A 504 0.26 -52.85 -57.39
CA ALA A 504 -0.91 -53.59 -57.86
C ALA A 504 -1.75 -54.19 -56.72
N THR A 505 -1.17 -54.46 -55.55
CA THR A 505 -1.87 -55.06 -54.41
C THR A 505 -2.71 -54.02 -53.70
N THR A 506 -2.15 -52.84 -53.43
CA THR A 506 -2.82 -51.82 -52.60
C THR A 506 -3.44 -50.69 -53.43
N GLY A 507 -3.08 -50.55 -54.70
CA GLY A 507 -3.44 -49.40 -55.54
C GLY A 507 -2.63 -48.13 -55.26
N LEU A 508 -1.62 -48.20 -54.38
CA LEU A 508 -0.77 -47.06 -54.03
C LEU A 508 -0.04 -46.55 -55.25
N THR A 509 -0.25 -45.27 -55.59
CA THR A 509 0.52 -44.56 -56.61
C THR A 509 1.44 -43.54 -55.95
N GLU A 510 2.74 -43.65 -56.20
CA GLU A 510 3.74 -42.70 -55.72
C GLU A 510 4.71 -42.31 -56.83
N CYS A 511 5.02 -41.03 -56.93
CA CYS A 511 5.95 -40.48 -57.89
C CYS A 511 7.35 -40.36 -57.25
N ASN A 512 8.38 -40.77 -57.99
CA ASN A 512 9.78 -40.53 -57.63
C ASN A 512 10.38 -39.40 -58.46
N TRP A 513 9.72 -38.25 -58.47
CA TRP A 513 10.16 -37.11 -59.28
C TRP A 513 11.37 -36.44 -58.65
N THR A 514 12.24 -35.87 -59.48
CA THR A 514 13.38 -35.08 -59.00
C THR A 514 12.90 -33.73 -58.48
N ALA A 515 13.51 -33.25 -57.40
CA ALA A 515 13.20 -31.95 -56.82
C ALA A 515 13.37 -30.84 -57.86
N SER A 516 12.35 -30.00 -58.02
CA SER A 516 12.36 -28.93 -59.03
C SER A 516 12.72 -27.58 -58.42
N TYR A 517 12.26 -27.32 -57.19
CA TYR A 517 12.58 -26.10 -56.44
C TYR A 517 12.35 -26.30 -54.94
N THR A 518 13.18 -25.70 -54.11
CA THR A 518 12.97 -25.66 -52.65
C THR A 518 12.76 -24.23 -52.20
N LEU A 519 11.60 -23.95 -51.64
CA LEU A 519 11.24 -22.66 -51.06
C LEU A 519 11.66 -22.66 -49.58
N ALA A 520 12.55 -21.74 -49.21
CA ALA A 520 12.78 -21.39 -47.82
C ALA A 520 11.66 -20.45 -47.37
N VAL A 521 10.79 -20.89 -46.46
CA VAL A 521 9.64 -20.11 -45.99
C VAL A 521 10.16 -19.00 -45.05
N PRO A 522 10.00 -17.71 -45.40
CA PRO A 522 10.45 -16.63 -44.54
C PRO A 522 9.78 -16.65 -43.16
N PRO A 523 10.52 -16.37 -42.06
CA PRO A 523 9.97 -16.41 -40.71
C PRO A 523 8.95 -15.30 -40.42
N ASN A 524 8.83 -14.30 -41.31
CA ASN A 524 7.86 -13.21 -41.23
C ASN A 524 6.58 -13.48 -42.04
N TRP A 525 6.44 -14.64 -42.69
CA TRP A 525 5.18 -15.00 -43.33
C TRP A 525 4.10 -15.28 -42.29
N THR A 526 2.92 -14.69 -42.49
CA THR A 526 1.73 -14.95 -41.68
C THR A 526 1.23 -16.38 -41.93
N SER A 527 0.94 -17.14 -40.87
CA SER A 527 0.36 -18.48 -41.00
C SER A 527 -0.90 -18.45 -41.88
N GLY A 528 -1.09 -19.48 -42.70
CA GLY A 528 -2.14 -19.48 -43.73
C GLY A 528 -2.15 -20.77 -44.54
N VAL A 529 -3.20 -20.94 -45.34
CA VAL A 529 -3.18 -21.86 -46.48
C VAL A 529 -2.51 -21.15 -47.65
N PHE A 530 -1.58 -21.82 -48.30
CA PHE A 530 -0.82 -21.31 -49.44
C PHE A 530 -1.10 -22.18 -50.67
N VAL A 531 -1.18 -21.50 -51.81
CA VAL A 531 -1.36 -22.12 -53.11
C VAL A 531 -0.25 -21.65 -54.03
N VAL A 532 0.48 -22.59 -54.60
CA VAL A 532 1.48 -22.34 -55.64
C VAL A 532 0.83 -22.55 -56.99
N MET A 533 0.70 -21.48 -57.77
CA MET A 533 0.20 -21.54 -59.14
C MET A 533 1.39 -21.76 -60.09
N LEU A 534 1.46 -22.95 -60.65
CA LEU A 534 2.42 -23.31 -61.70
C LEU A 534 1.89 -22.80 -63.04
N THR A 535 2.72 -22.16 -63.86
CA THR A 535 2.34 -21.73 -65.23
C THR A 535 3.44 -22.12 -66.21
N ASN A 536 3.16 -22.95 -67.21
CA ASN A 536 4.14 -23.28 -68.25
C ASN A 536 4.19 -22.21 -69.35
N ALA A 537 5.19 -22.27 -70.24
CA ALA A 537 5.37 -21.29 -71.32
C ALA A 537 4.22 -21.25 -72.35
N GLN A 538 3.37 -22.29 -72.41
CA GLN A 538 2.15 -22.34 -73.23
C GLN A 538 0.93 -21.75 -72.51
N GLY A 539 1.08 -21.33 -71.26
CA GLY A 539 0.04 -20.76 -70.43
C GLY A 539 -0.76 -21.77 -69.60
N TYR A 540 -0.54 -23.09 -69.71
CA TYR A 540 -1.28 -24.05 -68.88
C TYR A 540 -0.91 -23.91 -67.41
N GLN A 541 -1.92 -24.10 -66.55
CA GLN A 541 -1.79 -23.85 -65.12
C GLN A 541 -2.20 -25.05 -64.25
N ASN A 542 -1.58 -25.18 -63.07
CA ASN A 542 -1.92 -26.17 -62.05
C ASN A 542 -1.53 -25.67 -60.65
N TYR A 543 -2.19 -26.13 -59.60
CA TYR A 543 -1.87 -25.76 -58.23
C TYR A 543 -1.06 -26.81 -57.47
N ILE A 544 -0.33 -26.33 -56.47
CA ILE A 544 0.12 -27.13 -55.32
C ILE A 544 -0.37 -26.41 -54.07
N THR A 545 -1.02 -27.12 -53.14
CA THR A 545 -1.53 -26.54 -51.89
C THR A 545 -0.71 -27.02 -50.68
N PHE A 546 -0.38 -26.12 -49.76
CA PHE A 546 0.28 -26.44 -48.50
C PHE A 546 -0.06 -25.41 -47.40
N VAL A 547 0.19 -25.75 -46.14
CA VAL A 547 0.01 -24.82 -45.01
C VAL A 547 1.35 -24.31 -44.51
N VAL A 548 1.42 -23.02 -44.19
CA VAL A 548 2.48 -22.46 -43.35
C VAL A 548 1.98 -22.34 -41.92
N ARG A 549 2.56 -23.14 -41.02
CA ARG A 549 2.25 -23.16 -39.59
C ARG A 549 2.94 -22.01 -38.84
N ASP A 550 2.44 -21.72 -37.64
CA ASP A 550 3.11 -20.87 -36.66
C ASP A 550 3.05 -21.55 -35.27
N ASP A 551 3.88 -22.57 -35.11
CA ASP A 551 3.83 -23.50 -33.97
C ASP A 551 4.06 -22.81 -32.62
N ALA A 552 4.90 -21.78 -32.58
CA ALA A 552 5.30 -21.08 -31.36
C ALA A 552 4.25 -20.07 -30.88
N ARG A 553 3.31 -19.65 -31.75
CA ARG A 553 2.33 -18.61 -31.44
C ARG A 553 1.10 -19.19 -30.75
N VAL A 554 0.69 -18.57 -29.64
CA VAL A 554 -0.67 -18.74 -29.09
C VAL A 554 -1.60 -17.82 -29.88
N ALA A 555 -2.70 -18.37 -30.40
CA ALA A 555 -3.70 -17.63 -31.17
C ALA A 555 -5.09 -17.98 -30.62
N ASP A 556 -6.12 -17.20 -30.93
CA ASP A 556 -7.47 -17.55 -30.47
C ASP A 556 -8.01 -18.81 -31.18
N ILE A 557 -7.69 -18.99 -32.47
CA ILE A 557 -8.21 -20.07 -33.31
C ILE A 557 -7.09 -20.91 -33.91
N MET A 558 -7.19 -22.24 -33.79
CA MET A 558 -6.52 -23.20 -34.68
C MET A 558 -7.50 -23.67 -35.76
N PHE A 559 -7.21 -23.35 -37.02
CA PHE A 559 -7.96 -23.84 -38.17
C PHE A 559 -7.24 -25.05 -38.78
N GLN A 560 -7.93 -26.18 -38.93
CA GLN A 560 -7.38 -27.39 -39.53
C GLN A 560 -7.85 -27.57 -40.97
N GLN A 561 -6.89 -27.73 -41.87
CA GLN A 561 -7.11 -28.08 -43.28
C GLN A 561 -7.28 -29.61 -43.45
N ALA A 562 -8.31 -30.04 -44.19
CA ALA A 562 -8.69 -31.44 -44.38
C ALA A 562 -7.93 -32.17 -45.52
N VAL A 563 -6.59 -32.13 -45.51
CA VAL A 563 -5.77 -32.71 -46.58
C VAL A 563 -5.85 -34.24 -46.69
N ASN A 564 -6.27 -34.93 -45.62
CA ASN A 564 -6.58 -36.36 -45.68
C ASN A 564 -7.77 -36.62 -46.61
N THR A 565 -8.85 -35.87 -46.46
CA THR A 565 -10.04 -36.00 -47.34
C THR A 565 -9.65 -35.72 -48.78
N TYR A 566 -8.86 -34.67 -49.04
CA TYR A 566 -8.43 -34.33 -50.40
C TYR A 566 -7.71 -35.49 -51.05
N GLN A 567 -6.86 -36.15 -50.28
CA GLN A 567 -6.09 -37.28 -50.77
C GLN A 567 -6.91 -38.55 -50.91
N ALA A 568 -7.92 -38.76 -50.06
CA ALA A 568 -8.84 -39.88 -50.15
C ALA A 568 -9.68 -39.86 -51.42
N TYR A 569 -10.12 -38.68 -51.86
CA TYR A 569 -10.93 -38.49 -53.06
C TYR A 569 -10.11 -38.33 -54.35
N SER A 570 -8.82 -37.98 -54.23
CA SER A 570 -7.94 -37.79 -55.38
C SER A 570 -7.65 -39.11 -56.10
N ASN A 571 -8.17 -39.24 -57.33
CA ASN A 571 -7.94 -40.39 -58.20
C ASN A 571 -6.75 -40.22 -59.16
N TYR A 572 -5.79 -39.34 -58.85
CA TYR A 572 -4.69 -39.01 -59.75
C TYR A 572 -3.93 -40.25 -60.30
N PRO A 573 -3.67 -40.32 -61.62
CA PRO A 573 -4.16 -39.39 -62.64
C PRO A 573 -5.64 -39.62 -62.95
N ASP A 574 -6.46 -38.57 -63.02
CA ASP A 574 -7.85 -38.67 -63.48
C ASP A 574 -7.91 -38.88 -65.01
N ASP A 575 -7.67 -40.12 -65.42
CA ASP A 575 -7.61 -40.55 -66.83
C ASP A 575 -8.78 -41.47 -67.23
N ASN A 576 -9.72 -41.70 -66.32
CA ASN A 576 -10.80 -42.68 -66.45
C ASN A 576 -10.35 -44.11 -66.82
N ALA A 577 -9.10 -44.47 -66.51
CA ALA A 577 -8.50 -45.74 -66.92
C ALA A 577 -7.64 -46.41 -65.84
N THR A 578 -6.72 -45.67 -65.22
CA THR A 578 -5.73 -46.20 -64.26
C THR A 578 -5.74 -45.48 -62.92
N GLY A 579 -6.28 -44.26 -62.87
CA GLY A 579 -6.42 -43.47 -61.64
C GLY A 579 -7.17 -44.19 -60.53
N LYS A 580 -6.71 -44.02 -59.28
CA LYS A 580 -7.31 -44.63 -58.09
C LYS A 580 -7.33 -43.69 -56.90
N SER A 581 -8.47 -43.69 -56.21
CA SER A 581 -8.75 -43.04 -54.92
C SER A 581 -9.13 -44.11 -53.88
N LEU A 582 -9.58 -43.72 -52.68
CA LEU A 582 -10.15 -44.64 -51.69
C LEU A 582 -11.63 -45.01 -51.97
N TYR A 583 -12.17 -44.65 -53.13
CA TYR A 583 -13.56 -44.84 -53.52
C TYR A 583 -13.72 -45.63 -54.82
N ASP A 584 -14.77 -46.45 -54.88
CA ASP A 584 -15.09 -47.26 -56.05
C ASP A 584 -15.60 -46.42 -57.22
N PHE A 585 -16.33 -45.35 -56.96
CA PHE A 585 -17.01 -44.58 -58.00
C PHE A 585 -16.06 -43.82 -58.94
N ASN A 586 -14.83 -43.51 -58.49
CA ASN A 586 -13.81 -42.80 -59.29
C ASN A 586 -12.45 -43.51 -59.30
N SER A 587 -12.44 -44.83 -59.14
CA SER A 587 -11.23 -45.66 -59.29
C SER A 587 -11.36 -46.62 -60.46
N TYR A 588 -10.29 -46.77 -61.23
CA TYR A 588 -10.30 -47.48 -62.49
C TYR A 588 -9.21 -48.55 -62.59
N GLY A 589 -9.31 -49.43 -63.57
CA GLY A 589 -8.33 -50.48 -63.85
C GLY A 589 -8.49 -51.74 -62.98
N ALA A 590 -7.39 -52.44 -62.73
CA ALA A 590 -7.41 -53.73 -62.03
C ALA A 590 -7.85 -53.61 -60.56
N ASN A 591 -8.51 -54.66 -60.05
CA ASN A 591 -8.89 -54.74 -58.64
C ASN A 591 -7.66 -54.82 -57.73
N THR A 592 -7.80 -54.23 -56.55
CA THR A 592 -6.80 -54.29 -55.48
C THR A 592 -7.20 -55.30 -54.41
N VAL A 593 -6.47 -55.35 -53.30
CA VAL A 593 -6.79 -56.13 -52.09
C VAL A 593 -8.16 -55.79 -51.48
N THR A 594 -8.77 -54.68 -51.89
CA THR A 594 -10.14 -54.30 -51.47
C THR A 594 -11.25 -55.09 -52.18
N GLY A 595 -10.91 -55.87 -53.22
CA GLY A 595 -11.87 -56.62 -54.03
C GLY A 595 -12.48 -55.82 -55.19
N THR A 596 -12.21 -54.52 -55.27
CA THR A 596 -12.67 -53.59 -56.31
C THR A 596 -11.50 -52.76 -56.84
N PRO A 597 -11.69 -51.90 -57.86
CA PRO A 597 -10.62 -51.06 -58.37
C PRO A 597 -10.07 -50.00 -57.40
N ARG A 598 -10.76 -49.67 -56.30
CA ARG A 598 -10.28 -48.63 -55.38
C ARG A 598 -8.96 -48.98 -54.71
N ALA A 599 -8.19 -47.98 -54.34
CA ALA A 599 -6.98 -48.16 -53.54
C ALA A 599 -7.32 -48.40 -52.07
N ALA A 600 -6.45 -49.15 -51.38
CA ALA A 600 -6.39 -49.22 -49.92
C ALA A 600 -5.39 -48.20 -49.34
N LYS A 601 -4.52 -47.64 -50.19
CA LYS A 601 -3.45 -46.71 -49.79
C LYS A 601 -3.31 -45.59 -50.82
N VAL A 602 -3.17 -44.36 -50.35
CA VAL A 602 -2.96 -43.16 -51.18
C VAL A 602 -1.81 -42.33 -50.61
N SER A 603 -1.05 -41.62 -51.45
CA SER A 603 0.16 -40.87 -51.00
C SER A 603 0.16 -39.43 -51.43
N TRP A 604 0.74 -38.54 -50.62
CA TRP A 604 1.00 -37.15 -51.00
C TRP A 604 2.24 -36.97 -51.88
N ASN A 605 3.01 -38.04 -52.15
CA ASN A 605 4.09 -38.04 -53.15
C ASN A 605 3.54 -38.17 -54.58
N ARG A 606 2.44 -37.50 -54.88
CA ARG A 606 1.85 -37.35 -56.21
C ARG A 606 0.99 -36.08 -56.23
N PRO A 607 0.76 -35.47 -57.41
CA PRO A 607 -0.19 -34.37 -57.54
C PRO A 607 -1.60 -34.75 -57.06
N TYR A 608 -2.36 -33.76 -56.60
CA TYR A 608 -3.81 -33.90 -56.59
C TYR A 608 -4.34 -33.99 -58.03
N ALA A 609 -5.44 -34.70 -58.22
CA ALA A 609 -6.12 -34.81 -59.51
C ALA A 609 -6.56 -33.43 -60.05
N ASP A 610 -6.85 -33.37 -61.35
CA ASP A 610 -7.35 -32.17 -62.04
C ASP A 610 -6.44 -30.94 -61.89
N TYR A 611 -6.97 -29.82 -61.40
CA TYR A 611 -6.27 -28.56 -61.27
C TYR A 611 -5.34 -28.49 -60.05
N GLY A 612 -5.25 -29.54 -59.22
CA GLY A 612 -4.18 -29.68 -58.23
C GLY A 612 -4.41 -29.04 -56.85
N ALA A 613 -5.58 -28.44 -56.59
CA ALA A 613 -5.88 -27.83 -55.28
C ALA A 613 -6.65 -28.73 -54.30
N GLY A 614 -6.90 -29.99 -54.67
CA GLY A 614 -7.82 -30.85 -53.93
C GLY A 614 -9.20 -30.20 -53.82
N GLN A 615 -9.84 -30.31 -52.65
CA GLN A 615 -11.17 -29.74 -52.41
C GLN A 615 -11.12 -28.40 -51.63
N PHE A 616 -9.95 -27.78 -51.49
CA PHE A 616 -9.77 -26.54 -50.72
C PHE A 616 -10.74 -25.41 -51.13
N PHE A 617 -10.78 -25.11 -52.44
CA PHE A 617 -11.67 -24.08 -52.98
C PHE A 617 -13.15 -24.47 -52.96
N GLN A 618 -13.45 -25.75 -52.79
CA GLN A 618 -14.81 -26.23 -52.66
C GLN A 618 -15.34 -25.98 -51.26
N TRP A 619 -14.55 -26.21 -50.21
CA TRP A 619 -15.10 -26.30 -48.84
C TRP A 619 -14.60 -25.24 -47.86
N GLU A 620 -13.29 -25.00 -47.79
CA GLU A 620 -12.70 -24.23 -46.67
C GLU A 620 -12.50 -22.75 -47.00
N PHE A 621 -12.27 -22.45 -48.29
CA PHE A 621 -11.90 -21.12 -48.76
C PHE A 621 -12.88 -20.01 -48.33
N TYR A 622 -14.18 -20.27 -48.40
CA TYR A 622 -15.22 -19.31 -48.01
C TYR A 622 -15.16 -18.95 -46.52
N PHE A 623 -14.91 -19.94 -45.67
CA PHE A 623 -14.77 -19.74 -44.24
C PHE A 623 -13.53 -18.91 -43.93
N ILE A 624 -12.39 -19.22 -44.55
CA ILE A 624 -11.14 -18.47 -44.40
C ILE A 624 -11.35 -17.01 -44.81
N ARG A 625 -11.97 -16.75 -45.96
CA ARG A 625 -12.26 -15.37 -46.39
C ARG A 625 -13.10 -14.60 -45.38
N TRP A 626 -14.17 -15.21 -44.87
CA TRP A 626 -15.02 -14.56 -43.89
C TRP A 626 -14.31 -14.32 -42.55
N LEU A 627 -13.62 -15.35 -42.05
CA LEU A 627 -12.89 -15.31 -40.79
C LEU A 627 -11.81 -14.23 -40.82
N GLU A 628 -11.02 -14.19 -41.89
CA GLU A 628 -9.98 -13.17 -42.04
C GLU A 628 -10.57 -11.79 -42.29
N SER A 629 -11.66 -11.65 -43.07
CA SER A 629 -12.30 -10.34 -43.30
C SER A 629 -12.78 -9.67 -42.01
N SER A 630 -13.12 -10.49 -41.01
CA SER A 630 -13.53 -10.02 -39.68
C SER A 630 -12.35 -9.71 -38.77
N GLY A 631 -11.12 -10.10 -39.13
CA GLY A 631 -9.91 -9.84 -38.34
C GLY A 631 -9.67 -10.81 -37.17
N TYR A 632 -10.35 -11.96 -37.15
CA TYR A 632 -10.15 -12.97 -36.11
C TYR A 632 -8.71 -13.43 -36.01
N ASP A 633 -8.25 -13.72 -34.79
CA ASP A 633 -6.90 -14.20 -34.56
C ASP A 633 -6.77 -15.71 -34.81
N VAL A 634 -6.45 -16.06 -36.06
CA VAL A 634 -6.33 -17.45 -36.52
C VAL A 634 -4.89 -17.84 -36.90
N LYS A 635 -4.55 -19.10 -36.66
CA LYS A 635 -3.41 -19.81 -37.24
C LYS A 635 -3.89 -21.12 -37.86
N TYR A 636 -3.09 -21.67 -38.77
CA TYR A 636 -3.49 -22.79 -39.62
C TYR A 636 -2.58 -24.00 -39.42
N SER A 637 -3.18 -25.18 -39.47
CA SER A 637 -2.52 -26.48 -39.55
C SER A 637 -3.30 -27.37 -40.53
N THR A 638 -2.79 -28.56 -40.77
CA THR A 638 -3.45 -29.65 -41.48
C THR A 638 -3.90 -30.73 -40.49
N ASP A 639 -4.79 -31.61 -40.92
CA ASP A 639 -5.19 -32.80 -40.18
C ASP A 639 -4.01 -33.77 -39.91
N LEU A 640 -3.04 -33.84 -40.82
CA LEU A 640 -1.78 -34.57 -40.61
C LEU A 640 -0.94 -33.96 -39.49
N ASP A 641 -0.92 -32.63 -39.34
CA ASP A 641 -0.22 -31.97 -38.23
C ASP A 641 -0.83 -32.31 -36.86
N THR A 642 -2.15 -32.53 -36.84
CA THR A 642 -2.88 -32.98 -35.64
C THR A 642 -2.59 -34.45 -35.35
N HIS A 643 -2.37 -35.28 -36.38
CA HIS A 643 -1.85 -36.64 -36.21
C HIS A 643 -0.47 -36.63 -35.57
N GLU A 644 0.45 -35.84 -36.12
CA GLU A 644 1.85 -35.76 -35.67
C GLU A 644 1.96 -35.20 -34.25
N ASN A 645 1.17 -34.17 -33.92
CA ASN A 645 1.24 -33.49 -32.61
C ASN A 645 -0.06 -32.78 -32.23
N GLY A 646 -1.03 -33.53 -31.70
CA GLY A 646 -2.30 -32.99 -31.19
C GLY A 646 -2.16 -32.04 -29.99
N VAL A 647 -1.04 -32.02 -29.27
CA VAL A 647 -0.83 -31.12 -28.12
C VAL A 647 -0.78 -29.65 -28.56
N ARG A 648 -0.43 -29.37 -29.82
CA ARG A 648 -0.44 -28.00 -30.39
C ARG A 648 -1.81 -27.33 -30.31
N LEU A 649 -2.89 -28.10 -30.24
CA LEU A 649 -4.26 -27.59 -30.13
C LEU A 649 -4.49 -26.80 -28.82
N LEU A 650 -3.74 -27.13 -27.76
CA LEU A 650 -3.82 -26.45 -26.46
C LEU A 650 -3.33 -24.99 -26.50
N ASN A 651 -2.62 -24.59 -27.57
CA ASN A 651 -2.16 -23.22 -27.77
C ASN A 651 -3.23 -22.35 -28.47
N SER A 652 -4.52 -22.67 -28.29
CA SER A 652 -5.64 -21.92 -28.85
C SER A 652 -6.86 -21.98 -27.94
N LYS A 653 -7.83 -21.08 -28.13
CA LYS A 653 -9.13 -21.14 -27.41
C LYS A 653 -10.13 -22.04 -28.12
N ALA A 654 -10.06 -22.08 -29.45
CA ALA A 654 -10.93 -22.88 -30.29
C ALA A 654 -10.16 -23.66 -31.37
N PHE A 655 -10.61 -24.87 -31.65
CA PHE A 655 -10.23 -25.69 -32.80
C PHE A 655 -11.37 -25.72 -33.82
N LEU A 656 -11.09 -25.44 -35.08
CA LEU A 656 -12.06 -25.47 -36.17
C LEU A 656 -11.74 -26.57 -37.18
N SER A 657 -12.74 -27.41 -37.43
CA SER A 657 -12.82 -28.33 -38.56
C SER A 657 -13.92 -27.82 -39.48
N VAL A 658 -13.61 -27.53 -40.74
CA VAL A 658 -14.52 -26.84 -41.66
C VAL A 658 -14.75 -27.68 -42.91
N GLY A 659 -15.98 -27.66 -43.43
CA GLY A 659 -16.27 -28.28 -44.71
C GLY A 659 -16.35 -29.79 -44.64
N HIS A 660 -15.51 -30.49 -45.42
CA HIS A 660 -15.52 -31.95 -45.55
C HIS A 660 -14.24 -32.57 -44.99
N ASN A 661 -14.27 -32.93 -43.70
CA ASN A 661 -13.10 -33.45 -42.97
C ASN A 661 -13.34 -34.89 -42.50
N GLU A 662 -13.47 -35.80 -43.48
CA GLU A 662 -14.00 -37.15 -43.31
C GLU A 662 -12.99 -38.16 -42.72
N TYR A 663 -11.71 -38.02 -43.06
CA TYR A 663 -10.69 -39.04 -42.80
C TYR A 663 -9.81 -38.71 -41.60
N TRP A 664 -9.98 -39.47 -40.51
CA TRP A 664 -9.33 -39.19 -39.23
C TRP A 664 -8.53 -40.37 -38.70
N SER A 665 -7.31 -40.12 -38.24
CA SER A 665 -6.53 -41.13 -37.54
C SER A 665 -6.85 -41.17 -36.05
N LYS A 666 -6.54 -42.30 -35.40
CA LYS A 666 -6.69 -42.42 -33.95
C LYS A 666 -5.98 -41.29 -33.17
N PRO A 667 -4.71 -40.95 -33.45
CA PRO A 667 -4.04 -39.83 -32.79
C PRO A 667 -4.74 -38.48 -32.97
N MET A 668 -5.35 -38.23 -34.14
CA MET A 668 -6.09 -36.98 -34.36
C MET A 668 -7.32 -36.88 -33.47
N TYR A 669 -8.15 -37.93 -33.46
CA TYR A 669 -9.33 -37.96 -32.59
C TYR A 669 -8.92 -37.76 -31.14
N ASP A 670 -7.93 -38.53 -30.67
CA ASP A 670 -7.50 -38.49 -29.28
C ASP A 670 -6.94 -37.10 -28.91
N GLY A 671 -6.19 -36.46 -29.81
CA GLY A 671 -5.67 -35.11 -29.61
C GLY A 671 -6.77 -34.06 -29.52
N VAL A 672 -7.77 -34.11 -30.41
CA VAL A 672 -8.93 -33.18 -30.38
C VAL A 672 -9.82 -33.44 -29.17
N GLN A 673 -10.03 -34.71 -28.79
CA GLN A 673 -10.73 -35.07 -27.57
C GLN A 673 -10.00 -34.54 -26.33
N GLN A 674 -8.68 -34.70 -26.26
CA GLN A 674 -7.86 -34.19 -25.17
C GLN A 674 -7.93 -32.65 -25.10
N ALA A 675 -7.89 -31.96 -26.23
CA ALA A 675 -8.02 -30.50 -26.27
C ALA A 675 -9.37 -30.06 -25.70
N ARG A 676 -10.48 -30.69 -26.10
CA ARG A 676 -11.81 -30.43 -25.52
C ARG A 676 -11.83 -30.67 -24.02
N ASP A 677 -11.28 -31.79 -23.59
CA ASP A 677 -11.27 -32.17 -22.17
C ASP A 677 -10.33 -31.25 -21.34
N ALA A 678 -9.42 -30.52 -22.00
CA ALA A 678 -8.61 -29.44 -21.42
C ALA A 678 -9.25 -28.04 -21.50
N GLY A 679 -10.48 -27.93 -22.00
CA GLY A 679 -11.23 -26.67 -22.06
C GLY A 679 -11.17 -25.95 -23.42
N ILE A 680 -10.54 -26.52 -24.44
CA ILE A 680 -10.52 -25.94 -25.79
C ILE A 680 -11.86 -26.17 -26.48
N HIS A 681 -12.45 -25.11 -27.02
CA HIS A 681 -13.72 -25.18 -27.72
C HIS A 681 -13.57 -25.86 -29.09
N LEU A 682 -14.59 -26.60 -29.53
CA LEU A 682 -14.56 -27.28 -30.84
C LEU A 682 -15.68 -26.75 -31.75
N GLY A 683 -15.32 -26.31 -32.95
CA GLY A 683 -16.27 -25.94 -34.01
C GLY A 683 -16.13 -26.87 -35.21
N PHE A 684 -17.11 -27.75 -35.41
CA PHE A 684 -17.26 -28.55 -36.61
C PHE A 684 -18.22 -27.84 -37.56
N PHE A 685 -17.69 -26.96 -38.39
CA PHE A 685 -18.44 -26.19 -39.40
C PHE A 685 -18.50 -26.97 -40.72
N GLY A 686 -18.96 -28.21 -40.63
CA GLY A 686 -18.99 -29.19 -41.69
C GLY A 686 -19.99 -30.31 -41.39
N ALA A 687 -19.92 -31.37 -42.18
CA ALA A 687 -20.54 -32.66 -41.90
C ALA A 687 -19.59 -33.78 -42.32
N ASP A 688 -19.99 -35.02 -42.03
CA ASP A 688 -19.22 -36.23 -42.33
C ASP A 688 -17.84 -36.24 -41.67
N ALA A 689 -17.68 -35.44 -40.60
CA ALA A 689 -16.41 -35.39 -39.89
C ALA A 689 -16.20 -36.67 -39.09
N VAL A 690 -14.96 -37.16 -39.06
CA VAL A 690 -14.59 -38.34 -38.26
C VAL A 690 -15.31 -39.61 -38.73
N PHE A 691 -15.65 -39.74 -40.02
CA PHE A 691 -16.40 -40.90 -40.51
C PHE A 691 -15.52 -42.14 -40.71
N TRP A 692 -14.38 -42.01 -41.40
CA TRP A 692 -13.42 -43.10 -41.61
C TRP A 692 -12.22 -43.01 -40.69
N GLN A 693 -11.87 -44.14 -40.05
CA GLN A 693 -10.58 -44.27 -39.39
C GLN A 693 -9.47 -44.53 -40.43
N VAL A 694 -8.37 -43.77 -40.34
CA VAL A 694 -7.16 -43.95 -41.15
C VAL A 694 -5.91 -44.22 -40.32
N ARG A 695 -4.87 -44.74 -40.99
CA ARG A 695 -3.50 -44.80 -40.47
C ARG A 695 -2.54 -44.13 -41.45
N PHE A 696 -1.36 -43.78 -40.96
CA PHE A 696 -0.28 -43.28 -41.80
C PHE A 696 0.93 -44.20 -41.75
N GLU A 697 1.63 -44.27 -42.88
CA GLU A 697 2.85 -45.05 -43.07
C GLU A 697 3.93 -44.17 -43.74
N PRO A 698 5.23 -44.48 -43.53
CA PRO A 698 6.29 -43.86 -44.30
C PRO A 698 6.16 -44.18 -45.79
N SER A 699 6.67 -43.29 -46.65
CA SER A 699 6.77 -43.57 -48.08
C SER A 699 7.69 -44.78 -48.33
N PRO A 700 7.25 -45.82 -49.06
CA PRO A 700 8.11 -46.91 -49.50
C PRO A 700 9.25 -46.45 -50.44
N LEU A 701 9.14 -45.28 -51.08
CA LEU A 701 10.18 -44.76 -51.97
C LEU A 701 11.24 -43.94 -51.26
N SER A 702 10.82 -43.02 -50.37
CA SER A 702 11.75 -42.07 -49.72
C SER A 702 12.03 -42.37 -48.24
N GLY A 703 11.22 -43.21 -47.60
CA GLY A 703 11.26 -43.44 -46.15
C GLY A 703 10.76 -42.27 -45.29
N ALA A 704 10.30 -41.17 -45.90
CA ALA A 704 9.73 -40.04 -45.18
C ALA A 704 8.45 -40.47 -44.45
N ALA A 705 8.34 -40.14 -43.16
CA ALA A 705 7.21 -40.50 -42.31
C ALA A 705 5.90 -39.88 -42.83
N ASP A 706 4.79 -40.56 -42.55
CA ASP A 706 3.41 -40.07 -42.73
C ASP A 706 3.07 -39.57 -44.14
N ARG A 707 3.71 -40.15 -45.17
CA ARG A 707 3.46 -39.81 -46.58
C ARG A 707 2.40 -40.67 -47.25
N VAL A 708 2.04 -41.81 -46.66
CA VAL A 708 1.04 -42.74 -47.17
C VAL A 708 -0.11 -42.82 -46.18
N MET A 709 -1.32 -42.48 -46.63
CA MET A 709 -2.56 -42.70 -45.89
C MET A 709 -3.15 -44.07 -46.25
N VAL A 710 -3.54 -44.82 -45.23
CA VAL A 710 -4.05 -46.20 -45.32
C VAL A 710 -5.51 -46.22 -44.88
N CYS A 711 -6.37 -46.77 -45.74
CA CYS A 711 -7.77 -47.01 -45.41
C CYS A 711 -8.34 -48.16 -46.26
N TYR A 712 -8.62 -49.29 -45.61
CA TYR A 712 -9.19 -50.46 -46.26
C TYR A 712 -10.70 -50.37 -46.41
N LYS A 713 -11.38 -49.58 -45.57
CA LYS A 713 -12.85 -49.53 -45.42
C LYS A 713 -13.43 -50.91 -45.12
N ASN A 714 -14.74 -50.99 -44.87
CA ASN A 714 -15.43 -52.28 -44.85
C ASN A 714 -15.62 -52.77 -46.30
N SER A 715 -15.43 -54.06 -46.55
CA SER A 715 -15.90 -54.71 -47.77
C SER A 715 -17.42 -54.79 -47.78
N PRO A 716 -18.05 -54.98 -48.96
CA PRO A 716 -19.52 -55.00 -49.09
C PRO A 716 -20.23 -56.07 -48.25
N ASP A 717 -19.52 -57.10 -47.78
CA ASP A 717 -20.02 -58.15 -46.87
C ASP A 717 -19.92 -57.78 -45.38
N GLY A 718 -19.45 -56.56 -45.06
CA GLY A 718 -19.38 -56.01 -43.70
C GLY A 718 -18.11 -56.37 -42.92
N HIS A 719 -17.16 -57.07 -43.54
CA HIS A 719 -15.85 -57.35 -42.94
C HIS A 719 -14.82 -56.29 -43.35
N SER A 720 -13.75 -56.10 -42.58
CA SER A 720 -12.64 -55.24 -43.00
C SER A 720 -11.52 -56.11 -43.58
N PRO A 721 -11.09 -55.90 -44.84
CA PRO A 721 -9.92 -56.56 -45.41
C PRO A 721 -8.59 -56.01 -44.85
N ASP A 722 -8.66 -55.15 -43.84
CA ASP A 722 -7.50 -54.57 -43.17
C ASP A 722 -6.65 -55.66 -42.50
N PRO A 723 -5.36 -55.78 -42.82
CA PRO A 723 -4.47 -56.73 -42.14
C PRO A 723 -4.22 -56.34 -40.67
N VAL A 724 -4.53 -55.12 -40.25
CA VAL A 724 -4.37 -54.62 -38.88
C VAL A 724 -5.71 -54.55 -38.18
N GLN A 725 -5.92 -55.45 -37.21
CA GLN A 725 -7.15 -55.57 -36.43
C GLN A 725 -7.00 -54.95 -35.03
N GLY A 726 -8.03 -54.26 -34.53
CA GLY A 726 -8.05 -53.62 -33.22
C GLY A 726 -8.37 -52.12 -33.25
N PRO A 727 -7.91 -51.32 -32.27
CA PRO A 727 -8.32 -49.92 -32.12
C PRO A 727 -7.96 -48.99 -33.29
N THR A 728 -7.07 -49.40 -34.19
CA THR A 728 -6.62 -48.62 -35.36
C THR A 728 -7.06 -49.26 -36.69
N THR A 729 -7.97 -50.24 -36.69
CA THR A 729 -8.54 -50.81 -37.91
C THR A 729 -9.25 -49.73 -38.72
N THR A 730 -9.01 -49.71 -40.02
CA THR A 730 -9.46 -48.65 -40.93
C THR A 730 -10.89 -48.89 -41.44
N VAL A 731 -11.83 -48.81 -40.51
CA VAL A 731 -13.28 -48.95 -40.71
C VAL A 731 -14.00 -47.66 -40.34
N LEU A 732 -15.33 -47.65 -40.39
CA LEU A 732 -16.11 -46.54 -39.84
C LEU A 732 -15.84 -46.41 -38.35
N TRP A 733 -15.72 -45.17 -37.87
CA TRP A 733 -15.43 -44.90 -36.47
C TRP A 733 -16.47 -45.53 -35.51
N ARG A 734 -17.74 -45.53 -35.91
CA ARG A 734 -18.85 -46.12 -35.15
C ARG A 734 -18.85 -47.66 -35.13
N ASP A 735 -18.21 -48.31 -36.09
CA ASP A 735 -18.28 -49.76 -36.26
C ASP A 735 -17.25 -50.49 -35.38
N PRO A 736 -17.51 -51.76 -34.99
CA PRO A 736 -16.49 -52.61 -34.40
C PRO A 736 -15.31 -52.82 -35.36
N PRO A 737 -14.05 -52.90 -34.87
CA PRO A 737 -13.64 -52.89 -33.46
C PRO A 737 -13.47 -51.50 -32.84
N VAL A 738 -13.66 -50.41 -33.58
CA VAL A 738 -13.36 -49.04 -33.15
C VAL A 738 -14.38 -48.54 -32.12
N ASN A 739 -15.68 -48.75 -32.38
CA ASN A 739 -16.79 -48.48 -31.46
C ASN A 739 -16.80 -47.05 -30.86
N ARG A 740 -16.47 -46.04 -31.66
CA ARG A 740 -16.41 -44.63 -31.25
C ARG A 740 -17.24 -43.78 -32.24
N PRO A 741 -18.58 -43.79 -32.12
CA PRO A 741 -19.43 -43.03 -33.01
C PRO A 741 -19.12 -41.53 -32.93
N GLU A 742 -19.16 -40.90 -34.09
CA GLU A 742 -18.72 -39.53 -34.37
C GLU A 742 -19.46 -38.52 -33.48
N GLN A 743 -20.75 -38.77 -33.22
CA GLN A 743 -21.58 -37.89 -32.40
C GLN A 743 -21.12 -37.80 -30.94
N GLN A 744 -20.30 -38.74 -30.43
CA GLN A 744 -19.69 -38.62 -29.10
C GLN A 744 -18.66 -37.48 -29.00
N LEU A 745 -18.09 -37.04 -30.13
CA LEU A 745 -17.19 -35.90 -30.20
C LEU A 745 -17.86 -34.69 -30.88
N VAL A 746 -18.59 -34.90 -31.97
CA VAL A 746 -19.15 -33.82 -32.81
C VAL A 746 -20.54 -33.36 -32.34
N GLY A 747 -21.29 -34.23 -31.65
CA GLY A 747 -22.68 -34.00 -31.22
C GLY A 747 -23.75 -34.47 -32.21
N VAL A 748 -23.37 -34.66 -33.47
CA VAL A 748 -24.13 -35.26 -34.58
C VAL A 748 -23.17 -36.12 -35.41
N GLN A 749 -23.69 -36.97 -36.29
CA GLN A 749 -22.86 -37.88 -37.11
C GLN A 749 -23.46 -38.14 -38.50
N PHE A 750 -22.62 -38.51 -39.46
CA PHE A 750 -23.01 -38.69 -40.87
C PHE A 750 -24.23 -39.59 -41.03
N SER A 751 -25.20 -39.11 -41.80
CA SER A 751 -26.49 -39.75 -42.02
C SER A 751 -26.86 -39.93 -43.49
N GLY A 752 -26.40 -39.07 -44.38
CA GLY A 752 -26.71 -39.16 -45.81
C GLY A 752 -26.22 -37.97 -46.62
N SER A 753 -26.48 -38.02 -47.92
CA SER A 753 -25.99 -37.02 -48.87
C SER A 753 -27.01 -36.74 -49.98
N ILE A 754 -26.94 -35.57 -50.60
CA ILE A 754 -27.71 -35.22 -51.81
C ILE A 754 -26.79 -35.33 -53.01
N ASP A 755 -27.29 -35.42 -54.25
CA ASP A 755 -26.39 -35.38 -55.42
C ASP A 755 -25.70 -34.00 -55.51
N VAL A 756 -24.41 -33.95 -55.84
CA VAL A 756 -23.59 -32.73 -55.92
C VAL A 756 -24.19 -31.67 -56.87
N LYS A 757 -24.98 -32.09 -57.87
CA LYS A 757 -25.68 -31.21 -58.81
C LYS A 757 -27.06 -30.75 -58.30
N THR A 758 -27.55 -31.34 -57.22
CA THR A 758 -28.82 -30.97 -56.60
C THR A 758 -28.60 -29.73 -55.73
N PRO A 759 -29.48 -28.72 -55.82
CA PRO A 759 -29.41 -27.57 -54.93
C PRO A 759 -29.49 -28.00 -53.46
N ASN A 760 -28.66 -27.37 -52.61
CA ASN A 760 -28.70 -27.57 -51.17
C ASN A 760 -30.11 -27.31 -50.59
N SER A 761 -30.47 -28.14 -49.61
CA SER A 761 -31.69 -28.01 -48.83
C SER A 761 -31.63 -26.79 -47.89
N PRO A 762 -32.79 -26.28 -47.43
CA PRO A 762 -32.81 -25.20 -46.45
C PRO A 762 -32.36 -25.68 -45.06
N TYR A 763 -31.65 -24.84 -44.33
CA TYR A 763 -31.42 -24.99 -42.90
C TYR A 763 -32.66 -24.54 -42.14
N VAL A 764 -33.32 -25.45 -41.41
CA VAL A 764 -34.58 -25.18 -40.69
C VAL A 764 -34.32 -25.13 -39.19
N VAL A 765 -34.63 -23.98 -38.58
CA VAL A 765 -34.29 -23.65 -37.19
C VAL A 765 -35.14 -24.44 -36.19
N GLN A 766 -34.50 -24.90 -35.12
CA GLN A 766 -35.09 -25.54 -33.95
C GLN A 766 -34.40 -25.00 -32.69
N ASN A 767 -35.14 -24.89 -31.58
CA ASN A 767 -34.62 -24.32 -30.32
C ASN A 767 -34.07 -22.90 -30.51
N SER A 768 -34.82 -22.02 -31.18
CA SER A 768 -34.44 -20.64 -31.50
C SER A 768 -34.14 -19.77 -30.28
N SER A 769 -34.57 -20.17 -29.08
CA SER A 769 -34.18 -19.55 -27.80
C SER A 769 -32.73 -19.78 -27.42
N SER A 770 -32.01 -20.68 -28.11
CA SER A 770 -30.59 -20.91 -27.90
C SER A 770 -29.79 -19.64 -28.20
N TRP A 771 -28.75 -19.39 -27.40
CA TRP A 771 -27.85 -18.24 -27.57
C TRP A 771 -27.16 -18.23 -28.95
N VAL A 772 -27.08 -19.39 -29.61
CA VAL A 772 -26.54 -19.54 -30.96
C VAL A 772 -27.28 -18.66 -31.98
N TYR A 773 -28.59 -18.45 -31.79
CA TYR A 773 -29.43 -17.64 -32.67
C TYR A 773 -29.59 -16.17 -32.25
N ALA A 774 -28.91 -15.73 -31.19
CA ALA A 774 -29.04 -14.37 -30.68
C ALA A 774 -28.81 -13.32 -31.78
N GLY A 775 -29.73 -12.36 -31.91
CA GLY A 775 -29.63 -11.27 -32.88
C GLY A 775 -29.82 -11.66 -34.35
N THR A 776 -30.23 -12.90 -34.66
CA THR A 776 -30.55 -13.34 -36.03
C THR A 776 -31.98 -12.99 -36.45
N GLY A 777 -32.89 -12.84 -35.49
CA GLY A 777 -34.33 -12.69 -35.72
C GLY A 777 -35.07 -13.98 -36.08
N LEU A 778 -34.39 -15.14 -36.07
CA LEU A 778 -34.97 -16.43 -36.42
C LEU A 778 -35.86 -17.00 -35.30
N ALA A 779 -36.97 -17.61 -35.69
CA ALA A 779 -37.86 -18.40 -34.85
C ALA A 779 -37.84 -19.89 -35.23
N ASP A 780 -38.36 -20.75 -34.35
CA ASP A 780 -38.53 -22.18 -34.66
C ASP A 780 -39.37 -22.37 -35.93
N GLY A 781 -38.86 -23.20 -36.85
CA GLY A 781 -39.46 -23.43 -38.17
C GLY A 781 -39.04 -22.44 -39.25
N ASP A 782 -38.37 -21.33 -38.93
CA ASP A 782 -37.79 -20.47 -39.96
C ASP A 782 -36.70 -21.20 -40.74
N SER A 783 -36.57 -20.85 -42.02
CA SER A 783 -35.63 -21.51 -42.92
C SER A 783 -34.62 -20.53 -43.55
N ILE A 784 -33.38 -20.99 -43.71
CA ILE A 784 -32.33 -20.33 -44.48
C ILE A 784 -32.04 -21.19 -45.71
N PRO A 785 -32.29 -20.70 -46.94
CA PRO A 785 -32.18 -21.53 -48.14
C PRO A 785 -30.72 -21.90 -48.45
N LYS A 786 -30.51 -23.04 -49.11
CA LYS A 786 -29.24 -23.47 -49.73
C LYS A 786 -28.05 -23.77 -48.78
N ILE A 787 -28.29 -23.92 -47.48
CA ILE A 787 -27.20 -24.15 -46.52
C ILE A 787 -26.92 -25.65 -46.28
N VAL A 788 -27.92 -26.51 -46.43
CA VAL A 788 -27.81 -27.94 -46.06
C VAL A 788 -27.53 -28.81 -47.29
N GLY A 789 -26.27 -29.17 -47.45
CA GLY A 789 -25.73 -30.07 -48.48
C GLY A 789 -24.20 -30.07 -48.39
N TYR A 790 -23.42 -30.73 -49.23
CA TYR A 790 -23.72 -31.92 -50.02
C TYR A 790 -23.97 -33.13 -49.11
N GLU A 791 -23.33 -33.17 -47.94
CA GLU A 791 -23.46 -34.23 -46.92
C GLU A 791 -23.99 -33.67 -45.60
N MET A 792 -24.67 -34.55 -44.86
CA MET A 792 -25.50 -34.18 -43.72
C MET A 792 -25.29 -35.11 -42.54
N ASP A 793 -25.15 -34.51 -41.37
CA ASP A 793 -25.13 -35.23 -40.10
C ASP A 793 -26.51 -35.18 -39.43
N SER A 794 -26.82 -36.20 -38.64
CA SER A 794 -28.03 -36.30 -37.82
C SER A 794 -27.68 -36.69 -36.39
N SER A 795 -28.56 -36.36 -35.46
CA SER A 795 -28.55 -36.97 -34.12
C SER A 795 -29.20 -38.35 -34.20
N MET A 796 -28.46 -39.41 -33.86
CA MET A 796 -28.94 -40.77 -34.00
C MET A 796 -29.17 -41.44 -32.64
N SER A 797 -30.41 -41.88 -32.39
CA SER A 797 -30.81 -42.45 -31.09
C SER A 797 -30.23 -43.83 -30.79
N ASN A 798 -29.76 -44.55 -31.81
CA ASN A 798 -29.12 -45.87 -31.66
C ASN A 798 -27.64 -45.78 -31.24
N PHE A 799 -27.07 -44.58 -31.21
CA PHE A 799 -25.72 -44.34 -30.72
C PHE A 799 -25.76 -43.46 -29.46
N PRO A 800 -24.77 -43.59 -28.54
CA PRO A 800 -24.67 -42.72 -27.38
C PRO A 800 -24.43 -41.26 -27.78
N LEU A 801 -25.11 -40.35 -27.10
CA LEU A 801 -24.85 -38.91 -27.17
C LEU A 801 -23.51 -38.56 -26.48
N PRO A 802 -22.93 -37.37 -26.74
CA PRO A 802 -21.71 -36.95 -26.08
C PRO A 802 -21.94 -36.78 -24.57
N ALA A 803 -20.92 -37.10 -23.78
CA ALA A 803 -20.90 -36.75 -22.36
C ALA A 803 -20.91 -35.21 -22.26
N SER A 804 -21.97 -34.66 -21.65
CA SER A 804 -22.22 -33.22 -21.60
C SER A 804 -22.73 -32.79 -20.23
N VAL A 805 -22.54 -31.52 -19.90
CA VAL A 805 -23.16 -30.88 -18.75
C VAL A 805 -24.68 -30.99 -18.89
N ALA A 806 -25.35 -31.43 -17.83
CA ALA A 806 -26.79 -31.71 -17.85
C ALA A 806 -27.59 -30.52 -18.41
N GLY A 807 -28.43 -30.79 -19.41
CA GLY A 807 -29.28 -29.78 -20.06
C GLY A 807 -28.60 -28.93 -21.12
N THR A 808 -27.32 -29.16 -21.45
CA THR A 808 -26.60 -28.36 -22.45
C THR A 808 -26.63 -28.92 -23.88
N TYR A 809 -26.82 -30.23 -24.05
CA TYR A 809 -26.98 -30.83 -25.39
C TYR A 809 -28.31 -30.40 -26.02
N GLN A 810 -28.24 -29.80 -27.21
CA GLN A 810 -29.40 -29.34 -27.97
C GLN A 810 -29.20 -29.62 -29.47
N VAL A 811 -30.24 -30.15 -30.12
CA VAL A 811 -30.36 -30.11 -31.58
C VAL A 811 -30.85 -28.72 -31.98
N LEU A 812 -30.13 -28.06 -32.89
CA LEU A 812 -30.38 -26.68 -33.28
C LEU A 812 -31.14 -26.59 -34.62
N SER A 813 -31.15 -27.64 -35.42
CA SER A 813 -31.92 -27.63 -36.67
C SER A 813 -32.60 -28.96 -36.97
N GLN A 814 -33.69 -28.90 -37.72
CA GLN A 814 -34.40 -30.07 -38.26
C GLN A 814 -34.61 -29.87 -39.76
N SER A 815 -33.55 -30.07 -40.54
CA SER A 815 -33.53 -29.71 -41.95
C SER A 815 -33.84 -30.93 -42.82
N PRO A 816 -35.01 -31.02 -43.46
CA PRO A 816 -35.36 -32.16 -44.29
C PRO A 816 -34.56 -32.18 -45.59
N PHE A 817 -34.09 -33.36 -45.98
CA PHE A 817 -33.46 -33.60 -47.28
C PHE A 817 -33.88 -34.97 -47.84
N VAL A 818 -33.69 -35.17 -49.14
CA VAL A 818 -33.89 -36.48 -49.79
C VAL A 818 -32.53 -37.09 -50.07
N ASP A 819 -32.23 -38.21 -49.43
CA ASP A 819 -30.96 -38.90 -49.58
C ASP A 819 -30.80 -39.50 -50.99
N SER A 820 -29.63 -39.30 -51.57
CA SER A 820 -29.32 -39.66 -52.96
C SER A 820 -29.25 -41.17 -53.17
N TYR A 821 -28.89 -41.93 -52.13
CA TYR A 821 -28.70 -43.36 -52.20
C TYR A 821 -29.99 -44.12 -51.87
N SER A 822 -30.53 -43.93 -50.66
CA SER A 822 -31.75 -44.59 -50.17
C SER A 822 -33.03 -44.05 -50.81
N ARG A 823 -32.99 -42.84 -51.39
CA ARG A 823 -34.16 -42.11 -51.93
C ARG A 823 -35.24 -41.83 -50.89
N THR A 824 -34.89 -41.81 -49.61
CA THR A 824 -35.79 -41.54 -48.50
C THR A 824 -35.60 -40.12 -47.96
N THR A 825 -36.65 -39.55 -47.37
CA THR A 825 -36.53 -38.27 -46.66
C THR A 825 -35.89 -38.49 -45.30
N MET A 826 -34.83 -37.73 -45.03
CA MET A 826 -34.06 -37.76 -43.80
C MET A 826 -33.98 -36.34 -43.20
N ILE A 827 -33.54 -36.22 -41.94
CA ILE A 827 -33.47 -34.95 -41.23
C ILE A 827 -32.04 -34.66 -40.83
N ALA A 828 -31.42 -33.63 -41.41
CA ALA A 828 -30.12 -33.15 -40.97
C ALA A 828 -30.25 -32.28 -39.72
N ASN A 829 -29.30 -32.42 -38.81
CA ASN A 829 -29.24 -31.69 -37.55
C ASN A 829 -27.90 -30.99 -37.38
N SER A 830 -27.97 -29.72 -36.99
CA SER A 830 -26.90 -29.06 -36.24
C SER A 830 -27.09 -29.30 -34.75
N SER A 831 -26.03 -29.21 -33.97
CA SER A 831 -26.09 -29.39 -32.51
C SER A 831 -25.09 -28.52 -31.76
N ILE A 832 -25.36 -28.36 -30.46
CA ILE A 832 -24.44 -27.73 -29.50
C ILE A 832 -24.47 -28.53 -28.20
N TYR A 833 -23.33 -28.65 -27.53
CA TYR A 833 -23.26 -29.14 -26.16
C TYR A 833 -22.07 -28.55 -25.40
N GLN A 834 -22.11 -28.60 -24.06
CA GLN A 834 -20.96 -28.25 -23.22
C GLN A 834 -20.36 -29.53 -22.64
N ALA A 835 -19.07 -29.78 -22.90
CA ALA A 835 -18.32 -30.88 -22.30
C ALA A 835 -18.11 -30.67 -20.79
N PRO A 836 -17.81 -31.72 -20.00
CA PRO A 836 -17.56 -31.61 -18.56
C PRO A 836 -16.43 -30.64 -18.18
N SER A 837 -15.48 -30.41 -19.08
CA SER A 837 -14.40 -29.42 -18.92
C SER A 837 -14.86 -27.95 -18.99
N GLY A 838 -16.11 -27.71 -19.40
CA GLY A 838 -16.64 -26.39 -19.71
C GLY A 838 -16.52 -25.98 -21.18
N ALA A 839 -15.80 -26.75 -22.01
CA ALA A 839 -15.66 -26.50 -23.44
C ALA A 839 -17.01 -26.69 -24.17
N TRP A 840 -17.46 -25.66 -24.87
CA TRP A 840 -18.53 -25.77 -25.87
C TRP A 840 -18.06 -26.47 -27.16
N VAL A 841 -18.94 -27.31 -27.71
CA VAL A 841 -18.76 -27.99 -29.00
C VAL A 841 -19.97 -27.75 -29.88
N PHE A 842 -19.73 -27.22 -31.08
CA PHE A 842 -20.75 -26.96 -32.10
C PHE A 842 -20.54 -27.87 -33.31
N GLY A 843 -21.62 -28.49 -33.80
CA GLY A 843 -21.65 -29.22 -35.06
C GLY A 843 -22.68 -28.59 -36.01
N ALA A 844 -22.23 -28.12 -37.17
CA ALA A 844 -23.11 -27.52 -38.18
C ALA A 844 -24.00 -28.58 -38.87
N GLY A 845 -23.50 -29.81 -38.97
CA GLY A 845 -24.21 -30.94 -39.58
C GLY A 845 -24.44 -30.79 -41.08
N THR A 846 -23.62 -29.97 -41.74
CA THR A 846 -23.62 -29.84 -43.21
C THR A 846 -22.26 -29.43 -43.75
N THR A 847 -21.81 -30.05 -44.85
CA THR A 847 -20.51 -29.71 -45.49
C THR A 847 -20.49 -28.30 -46.11
N SER A 848 -21.65 -27.76 -46.47
CA SER A 848 -21.79 -26.46 -47.15
C SER A 848 -21.91 -25.26 -46.23
N TRP A 849 -21.76 -25.42 -44.91
CA TRP A 849 -21.89 -24.31 -43.96
C TRP A 849 -21.04 -23.09 -44.35
N ALA A 850 -19.81 -23.33 -44.80
CA ALA A 850 -18.86 -22.31 -45.21
C ALA A 850 -19.37 -21.42 -46.37
N TRP A 851 -20.17 -21.96 -47.30
CA TRP A 851 -20.74 -21.20 -48.42
C TRP A 851 -21.68 -20.08 -47.95
N GLY A 852 -22.33 -20.26 -46.78
CA GLY A 852 -23.17 -19.23 -46.18
C GLY A 852 -22.40 -18.03 -45.61
N LEU A 853 -21.07 -18.08 -45.55
CA LEU A 853 -20.25 -17.09 -44.84
C LEU A 853 -19.62 -16.03 -45.74
N SER A 854 -19.30 -16.34 -46.98
CA SER A 854 -18.62 -15.43 -47.89
C SER A 854 -19.16 -15.61 -49.30
N ASP A 855 -19.30 -14.53 -50.04
CA ASP A 855 -19.73 -14.58 -51.45
C ASP A 855 -18.50 -14.57 -52.36
N ASP A 856 -18.47 -15.47 -53.35
CA ASP A 856 -17.51 -15.45 -54.46
C ASP A 856 -18.18 -15.39 -55.84
N GLY A 857 -19.41 -14.88 -55.89
CA GLY A 857 -20.23 -14.79 -57.09
C GLY A 857 -21.19 -15.98 -57.26
N ASP A 858 -21.37 -16.78 -56.21
CA ASP A 858 -22.17 -18.00 -56.18
C ASP A 858 -23.53 -17.81 -55.48
N GLY A 859 -23.70 -16.74 -54.70
CA GLY A 859 -24.97 -16.32 -54.12
C GLY A 859 -25.47 -17.21 -52.99
N TYR A 860 -24.57 -17.86 -52.24
CA TYR A 860 -24.89 -18.66 -51.04
C TYR A 860 -24.82 -17.87 -49.73
N MET A 861 -24.10 -16.74 -49.70
CA MET A 861 -23.89 -15.95 -48.49
C MET A 861 -25.21 -15.49 -47.85
N ASP A 862 -25.36 -15.74 -46.55
CA ASP A 862 -26.50 -15.27 -45.75
C ASP A 862 -26.02 -14.62 -44.43
N PRO A 863 -26.35 -13.35 -44.15
CA PRO A 863 -25.94 -12.66 -42.92
C PRO A 863 -26.36 -13.36 -41.63
N ARG A 864 -27.42 -14.18 -41.66
CA ARG A 864 -27.87 -14.94 -40.49
C ARG A 864 -26.91 -16.08 -40.17
N ILE A 865 -26.34 -16.75 -41.18
CA ILE A 865 -25.29 -17.78 -40.99
C ILE A 865 -24.00 -17.16 -40.47
N GLN A 866 -23.63 -15.98 -40.97
CA GLN A 866 -22.51 -15.20 -40.42
C GLN A 866 -22.74 -14.84 -38.95
N ARG A 867 -23.95 -14.38 -38.59
CA ARG A 867 -24.32 -14.07 -37.20
C ARG A 867 -24.27 -15.30 -36.31
N ILE A 868 -24.84 -16.43 -36.74
CA ILE A 868 -24.79 -17.69 -35.98
C ILE A 868 -23.35 -18.11 -35.72
N THR A 869 -22.51 -18.10 -36.75
CA THR A 869 -21.08 -18.46 -36.64
C THR A 869 -20.34 -17.52 -35.69
N ALA A 870 -20.58 -16.20 -35.79
CA ALA A 870 -20.00 -15.22 -34.88
C ALA A 870 -20.47 -15.42 -33.43
N ASN A 871 -21.74 -15.78 -33.19
CA ASN A 871 -22.24 -16.07 -31.85
C ASN A 871 -21.51 -17.28 -31.24
N VAL A 872 -21.31 -18.34 -32.02
CA VAL A 872 -20.56 -19.53 -31.60
C VAL A 872 -19.11 -19.16 -31.25
N LEU A 873 -18.40 -18.45 -32.13
CA LEU A 873 -17.02 -18.03 -31.86
C LEU A 873 -16.92 -17.10 -30.63
N ASN A 874 -17.83 -16.13 -30.51
CA ASN A 874 -17.88 -15.25 -29.33
C ASN A 874 -18.08 -16.05 -28.03
N ARG A 875 -18.92 -17.09 -28.06
CA ARG A 875 -19.12 -17.98 -26.91
C ARG A 875 -17.89 -18.82 -26.58
N PHE A 876 -17.02 -19.07 -27.56
CA PHE A 876 -15.71 -19.71 -27.36
C PHE A 876 -14.66 -18.75 -26.77
N GLY A 877 -15.04 -17.50 -26.44
CA GLY A 877 -14.11 -16.47 -25.99
C GLY A 877 -13.21 -15.95 -27.12
N VAL A 878 -13.67 -16.11 -28.36
CA VAL A 878 -12.99 -15.69 -29.58
C VAL A 878 -13.79 -14.57 -30.24
N SER A 879 -13.21 -13.38 -30.31
CA SER A 879 -13.86 -12.22 -30.91
C SER A 879 -12.87 -11.50 -31.81
N PRO A 880 -13.34 -10.88 -32.91
CA PRO A 880 -12.47 -10.02 -33.69
C PRO A 880 -12.03 -8.81 -32.85
N PRO A 881 -10.86 -8.23 -33.14
CA PRO A 881 -10.46 -6.99 -32.50
C PRO A 881 -11.49 -5.87 -32.80
N PRO A 882 -11.69 -4.94 -31.86
CA PRO A 882 -12.66 -3.86 -31.98
C PRO A 882 -12.38 -2.88 -33.13
#